data_AF-A0A7X6FKK0-F1
#
_entry.id   AF-A0A7X6FKK0-F1
#
_cell.length_a   1.000
_cell.length_b   1.000
_cell.length_c   1.000
_cell.angle_alpha   90.00
_cell.angle_beta   90.00
_cell.angle_gamma   90.00
#
_symmetry.space_group_name_H-M   'P 1'
#
loop_
_entity.id
_entity.type
_entity.pdbx_description
1 polymer ?
#
loop_
_entity_poly.entity_id
_entity_poly.type
_entity_poly.pdbx_seq_one_letter_code
_entity_poly.pdbx_strand_id
1 'polypeptide(L)'
;MFFIDRLLQSRRIVTKVLIFVVPLVVLIAGVGLVGYHTANILNGHMTVTRATIENISDFENLQAALQEFTGAPSADTRQALADKIDAQEQGVHRLSGLLSDDQRAKIVPVSDLAAKMRTQEATLWAIRQKQDSDVEAIRKAVQGVEATGKAAAKQIDIIRKDFSDKETFAKELLYDAAAYKGLSEKMSNLRIQVQMAADSTEEVSDARTYADAILKQVGVSKALVSKRGAGLVNNASDAADKLDAVLKSSDTPDQKVEAMGPILQSFVKIEGDMTLQSAKNSDTAAGRFVSLDKIIDGQKELLDHVDEALGITDRLTLHASRMENVRDAASREPVMADLKDLQVAAEKISTLGQTNATMRDFAAHMQPLIDSLTNGSADLLQTAADWKTTRVQSNQLLADAMTSLRSFVAQAQELGKEDSERSANVSVIAMILGTLLAIVGGLMLVETLRGPLKRVTEIMTRLASGDLEVAIDGRNRGDEIGDMVRSVSVFRDAALENVRLEREAESARALSEEEATRRAAERARIEAEQKQALNALADVLAKLADGNLEESMREDLSADFVEMAFTYNHAIEALRETLTDVRYTAEEIKGGTGNLATSADDLARRTEQQAAALEESSRALHRLSDVVRSTADRARQTATSVNETQAYASQSGEVVAKAVGAMSEINRSSEKIATIIGVIDEIAFQTNLLALNAGVEAARAGEAGRGFAVVAQEVRELAQRCANAAKEIKGLISASSSQVQNGVRLVEQTGAALTEIISHVTGVQRLVADISSATTEQSTSIEEVTRAVAEVELITQRNAAMVEENNAEIHGLRQRVDTLSEKIDRFRTGDGDVGYEHHGPAEVTRYRAA
;
A
#
# COMPACT_ATOMS: atom_id res chain seq x y z
N MET A 1 72.70 -52.92 -16.16
CA MET A 1 73.40 -51.94 -17.03
C MET A 1 74.26 -52.57 -18.13
N PHE A 2 74.90 -53.74 -17.93
CA PHE A 2 75.83 -54.33 -18.92
C PHE A 2 75.29 -54.69 -20.31
N PHE A 3 73.96 -54.87 -20.50
CA PHE A 3 73.38 -55.22 -21.81
C PHE A 3 73.05 -53.99 -22.67
N ILE A 4 72.65 -52.89 -22.03
CA ILE A 4 72.30 -51.63 -22.71
C ILE A 4 73.56 -50.87 -23.12
N ASP A 5 74.60 -50.88 -22.29
CA ASP A 5 75.91 -50.28 -22.60
C ASP A 5 76.53 -50.84 -23.88
N ARG A 6 76.46 -52.17 -24.07
CA ARG A 6 77.02 -52.86 -25.23
C ARG A 6 76.24 -52.57 -26.51
N LEU A 7 74.94 -52.33 -26.40
CA LEU A 7 74.04 -52.06 -27.53
C LEU A 7 74.12 -50.59 -27.97
N LEU A 8 74.46 -49.68 -27.04
CA LEU A 8 74.68 -48.26 -27.32
C LEU A 8 76.10 -47.97 -27.82
N GLN A 9 77.13 -48.76 -27.50
CA GLN A 9 78.51 -48.47 -27.92
C GLN A 9 78.77 -48.46 -29.44
N SER A 10 77.94 -49.09 -30.27
CA SER A 10 78.13 -49.17 -31.73
C SER A 10 77.35 -48.14 -32.54
N ARG A 11 76.62 -47.22 -31.90
CA ARG A 11 75.77 -46.23 -32.58
C ARG A 11 76.27 -44.79 -32.42
N ARG A 12 76.11 -44.00 -33.47
CA ARG A 12 76.44 -42.56 -33.50
C ARG A 12 75.66 -41.81 -32.40
N ILE A 13 76.27 -40.76 -31.87
CA ILE A 13 75.72 -39.94 -30.77
C ILE A 13 74.30 -39.43 -31.11
N VAL A 14 74.06 -39.02 -32.36
CA VAL A 14 72.75 -38.56 -32.86
C VAL A 14 71.64 -39.62 -32.72
N THR A 15 71.95 -40.90 -32.97
CA THR A 15 70.97 -41.99 -32.88
C THR A 15 70.58 -42.29 -31.43
N LYS A 16 71.49 -42.02 -30.48
CA LYS A 16 71.23 -42.19 -29.05
C LYS A 16 70.27 -41.11 -28.56
N VAL A 17 70.49 -39.85 -28.95
CA VAL A 17 69.63 -38.72 -28.58
C VAL A 17 68.18 -38.94 -29.06
N LEU A 18 68.00 -39.43 -30.30
CA LEU A 18 66.67 -39.59 -30.89
C LEU A 18 65.80 -40.67 -30.19
N ILE A 19 66.41 -41.73 -29.64
CA ILE A 19 65.71 -42.80 -28.90
C ILE A 19 65.09 -42.28 -27.59
N PHE A 20 65.67 -41.23 -26.99
CA PHE A 20 65.20 -40.67 -25.73
C PHE A 20 64.33 -39.43 -25.90
N VAL A 21 64.53 -38.64 -26.96
CA VAL A 21 63.76 -37.41 -27.22
C VAL A 21 62.37 -37.71 -27.80
N VAL A 22 62.23 -38.70 -28.68
CA VAL A 22 60.94 -39.01 -29.32
C VAL A 22 59.84 -39.42 -28.33
N PRO A 23 60.08 -40.32 -27.35
CA PRO A 23 59.08 -40.64 -26.33
C PRO A 23 58.67 -39.45 -25.46
N LEU A 24 59.60 -38.53 -25.18
CA LEU A 24 59.34 -37.32 -24.39
C LEU A 24 58.40 -36.36 -25.14
N VAL A 25 58.62 -36.17 -26.45
CA VAL A 25 57.77 -35.31 -27.31
C VAL A 25 56.35 -35.87 -27.43
N VAL A 26 56.20 -37.20 -27.58
CA VAL A 26 54.87 -37.85 -27.61
C VAL A 26 54.12 -37.66 -26.29
N LEU A 27 54.83 -37.71 -25.16
CA LEU A 27 54.24 -37.50 -23.83
C LEU A 27 53.78 -36.05 -23.64
N ILE A 28 54.57 -35.07 -24.11
CA ILE A 28 54.21 -33.64 -24.10
C ILE A 28 52.96 -33.39 -24.96
N ALA A 29 52.88 -33.98 -26.15
CA ALA A 29 51.70 -33.88 -27.01
C ALA A 29 50.44 -34.50 -26.36
N GLY A 30 50.60 -35.64 -25.66
CA GLY A 30 49.52 -36.27 -24.90
C GLY A 30 49.00 -35.40 -23.75
N VAL A 31 49.89 -34.74 -23.00
CA VAL A 31 49.52 -33.80 -21.94
C VAL A 31 48.79 -32.58 -22.51
N GLY A 32 49.25 -32.04 -23.65
CA GLY A 32 48.57 -30.94 -24.34
C GLY A 32 47.15 -31.28 -24.78
N LEU A 33 46.91 -32.50 -25.26
CA LEU A 33 45.59 -32.95 -25.70
C LEU A 33 44.62 -33.17 -24.52
N VAL A 34 45.12 -33.67 -23.38
CA VAL A 34 44.35 -33.75 -22.13
C VAL A 34 44.01 -32.34 -21.62
N GLY A 35 44.98 -31.41 -21.62
CA GLY A 35 44.75 -30.02 -21.23
C GLY A 35 43.70 -29.31 -22.08
N TYR A 36 43.72 -29.52 -23.41
CA TYR A 36 42.70 -28.99 -24.31
C TYR A 36 41.30 -29.56 -24.02
N HIS A 37 41.20 -30.88 -23.76
CA HIS A 37 39.93 -31.51 -23.42
C HIS A 37 39.36 -30.98 -22.09
N THR A 38 40.21 -30.83 -21.07
CA THR A 38 39.81 -30.23 -19.77
C THR A 38 39.37 -28.78 -19.93
N ALA A 39 40.07 -27.97 -20.73
CA ALA A 39 39.69 -26.57 -20.99
C ALA A 39 38.32 -26.47 -21.67
N ASN A 40 38.03 -27.36 -22.63
CA ASN A 40 36.75 -27.36 -23.34
C ASN A 40 35.58 -27.78 -22.43
N ILE A 41 35.79 -28.76 -21.54
CA ILE A 41 34.80 -29.14 -20.51
C ILE A 41 34.54 -27.97 -19.55
N LEU A 42 35.59 -27.29 -19.09
CA LEU A 42 35.47 -26.16 -18.17
C LEU A 42 34.69 -24.98 -18.78
N ASN A 43 34.90 -24.70 -20.07
CA ASN A 43 34.17 -23.67 -20.81
C ASN A 43 32.67 -24.01 -20.95
N GLY A 44 32.35 -25.29 -21.19
CA GLY A 44 30.96 -25.77 -21.18
C GLY A 44 30.27 -25.56 -19.83
N HIS A 45 30.95 -25.86 -18.72
CA HIS A 45 30.42 -25.64 -17.37
C HIS A 45 30.20 -24.16 -17.05
N MET A 46 31.10 -23.27 -17.49
CA MET A 46 30.98 -21.81 -17.32
C MET A 46 29.76 -21.24 -18.06
N THR A 47 29.48 -21.75 -19.26
CA THR A 47 28.32 -21.32 -20.06
C THR A 47 26.99 -21.73 -19.41
N VAL A 48 26.90 -22.98 -18.93
CA VAL A 48 25.73 -23.46 -18.17
C VAL A 48 25.56 -22.67 -16.87
N THR A 49 26.65 -22.37 -16.17
CA THR A 49 26.62 -21.58 -14.92
C THR A 49 26.10 -20.17 -15.16
N ARG A 50 26.54 -19.47 -16.22
CA ARG A 50 26.04 -18.14 -16.57
C ARG A 50 24.55 -18.16 -16.91
N ALA A 51 24.12 -19.09 -17.76
CA ALA A 51 22.70 -19.26 -18.10
C ALA A 51 21.85 -19.59 -16.88
N THR A 52 22.40 -20.31 -15.90
CA THR A 52 21.71 -20.62 -14.65
C THR A 52 21.58 -19.40 -13.73
N ILE A 53 22.61 -18.55 -13.65
CA ILE A 53 22.56 -17.29 -12.88
C ILE A 53 21.53 -16.33 -13.47
N GLU A 54 21.50 -16.17 -14.80
CA GLU A 54 20.45 -15.39 -15.48
C GLU A 54 19.06 -15.91 -15.13
N ASN A 55 18.87 -17.24 -15.13
CA ASN A 55 17.60 -17.84 -14.76
C ASN A 55 17.20 -17.55 -13.30
N ILE A 56 18.15 -17.56 -12.36
CA ILE A 56 17.89 -17.18 -10.96
C ILE A 56 17.38 -15.72 -10.89
N SER A 57 17.97 -14.81 -11.66
CA SER A 57 17.51 -13.41 -11.72
C SER A 57 16.11 -13.29 -12.34
N ASP A 58 15.82 -14.05 -13.40
CA ASP A 58 14.48 -14.10 -13.99
C ASP A 58 13.42 -14.58 -12.98
N PHE A 59 13.77 -15.54 -12.11
CA PHE A 59 12.92 -16.00 -11.03
C PHE A 59 12.65 -14.94 -9.95
N GLU A 60 13.67 -14.19 -9.53
CA GLU A 60 13.51 -13.11 -8.55
C GLU A 60 12.60 -12.00 -9.10
N ASN A 61 12.78 -11.67 -10.39
CA ASN A 61 11.91 -10.71 -11.09
C ASN A 61 10.46 -11.22 -11.21
N LEU A 62 10.27 -12.52 -11.52
CA LEU A 62 8.95 -13.14 -11.56
C LEU A 62 8.28 -13.15 -10.17
N GLN A 63 9.04 -13.43 -9.12
CA GLN A 63 8.55 -13.38 -7.74
C GLN A 63 8.11 -11.97 -7.35
N ALA A 64 8.90 -10.94 -7.70
CA ALA A 64 8.55 -9.55 -7.46
C ALA A 64 7.26 -9.16 -8.19
N ALA A 65 7.13 -9.51 -9.47
CA ALA A 65 5.92 -9.23 -10.25
C ALA A 65 4.68 -9.96 -9.71
N LEU A 66 4.83 -11.20 -9.21
CA LEU A 66 3.73 -11.91 -8.54
C LEU A 66 3.33 -11.21 -7.24
N GLN A 67 4.28 -10.72 -6.45
CA GLN A 67 4.00 -9.98 -5.23
C GLN A 67 3.27 -8.67 -5.53
N GLU A 68 3.70 -7.94 -6.54
CA GLU A 68 3.06 -6.71 -6.99
C GLU A 68 1.62 -6.95 -7.48
N PHE A 69 1.42 -7.93 -8.37
CA PHE A 69 0.09 -8.31 -8.86
C PHE A 69 -0.83 -8.78 -7.73
N THR A 70 -0.33 -9.61 -6.80
CA THR A 70 -1.16 -10.12 -5.70
C THR A 70 -1.40 -9.09 -4.59
N GLY A 71 -0.60 -8.02 -4.53
CA GLY A 71 -0.79 -6.89 -3.61
C GLY A 71 -1.74 -5.83 -4.17
N ALA A 72 -1.59 -5.49 -5.45
CA ALA A 72 -2.39 -4.49 -6.15
C ALA A 72 -2.82 -5.00 -7.54
N PRO A 73 -3.82 -5.90 -7.61
CA PRO A 73 -4.24 -6.52 -8.86
C PRO A 73 -4.91 -5.51 -9.79
N SER A 74 -4.28 -5.26 -10.94
CA SER A 74 -4.75 -4.40 -12.02
C SER A 74 -4.41 -5.02 -13.38
N ALA A 75 -4.93 -4.44 -14.47
CA ALA A 75 -4.55 -4.88 -15.82
C ALA A 75 -3.04 -4.69 -16.07
N ASP A 76 -2.45 -3.63 -15.53
CA ASP A 76 -1.03 -3.32 -15.70
C ASP A 76 -0.15 -4.30 -14.92
N THR A 77 -0.47 -4.57 -13.65
CA THR A 77 0.30 -5.53 -12.83
C THR A 77 0.13 -6.96 -13.33
N ARG A 78 -1.04 -7.28 -13.92
CA ARG A 78 -1.28 -8.54 -14.62
C ARG A 78 -0.39 -8.69 -15.86
N GLN A 79 -0.31 -7.65 -16.69
CA GLN A 79 0.55 -7.66 -17.88
C GLN A 79 2.03 -7.76 -17.50
N ALA A 80 2.47 -7.01 -16.48
CA ALA A 80 3.84 -7.10 -15.98
C ALA A 80 4.19 -8.51 -15.49
N LEU A 81 3.26 -9.18 -14.78
CA LEU A 81 3.42 -10.58 -14.39
C LEU A 81 3.53 -11.50 -15.60
N ALA A 82 2.67 -11.34 -16.60
CA ALA A 82 2.73 -12.13 -17.84
C ALA A 82 4.08 -11.97 -18.56
N ASP A 83 4.59 -10.74 -18.69
CA ASP A 83 5.88 -10.46 -19.31
C ASP A 83 7.05 -11.12 -18.55
N LYS A 84 6.99 -11.16 -17.21
CA LYS A 84 8.00 -11.87 -16.40
C LYS A 84 7.89 -13.39 -16.48
N ILE A 85 6.68 -13.92 -16.65
CA ILE A 85 6.50 -15.36 -16.94
C ILE A 85 7.15 -15.70 -18.28
N ASP A 86 6.94 -14.87 -19.31
CA ASP A 86 7.51 -15.08 -20.64
C ASP A 86 9.04 -14.95 -20.63
N ALA A 87 9.60 -13.96 -19.91
CA ALA A 87 11.04 -13.82 -19.75
C ALA A 87 11.66 -15.05 -19.06
N GLN A 88 11.03 -15.53 -17.99
CA GLN A 88 11.47 -16.74 -17.28
C GLN A 88 11.42 -17.97 -18.17
N GLU A 89 10.35 -18.17 -18.96
CA GLU A 89 10.23 -19.28 -19.91
C GLU A 89 11.34 -19.24 -20.97
N GLN A 90 11.61 -18.07 -21.54
CA GLN A 90 12.70 -17.88 -22.50
C GLN A 90 14.07 -18.19 -21.88
N GLY A 91 14.31 -17.74 -20.64
CA GLY A 91 15.52 -18.06 -19.89
C GLY A 91 15.69 -19.57 -19.69
N VAL A 92 14.60 -20.28 -19.36
CA VAL A 92 14.65 -21.74 -19.18
C VAL A 92 14.87 -22.47 -20.50
N HIS A 93 14.30 -21.99 -21.61
CA HIS A 93 14.57 -22.54 -22.93
C HIS A 93 16.04 -22.41 -23.33
N ARG A 94 16.68 -21.27 -23.05
CA ARG A 94 18.12 -21.08 -23.26
C ARG A 94 18.93 -22.07 -22.42
N LEU A 95 18.62 -22.20 -21.12
CA LEU A 95 19.29 -23.15 -20.24
C LEU A 95 19.11 -24.59 -20.73
N SER A 96 17.88 -25.02 -21.04
CA SER A 96 17.55 -26.38 -21.50
C SER A 96 18.26 -26.76 -22.82
N GLY A 97 18.53 -25.78 -23.70
CA GLY A 97 19.31 -25.97 -24.91
C GLY A 97 20.80 -26.30 -24.65
N LEU A 98 21.32 -25.95 -23.48
CA LEU A 98 22.70 -26.21 -23.06
C LEU A 98 22.86 -27.51 -22.26
N LEU A 99 21.75 -28.16 -21.88
CA LEU A 99 21.73 -29.34 -21.02
C LEU A 99 21.61 -30.65 -21.80
N SER A 100 22.19 -31.73 -21.25
CA SER A 100 21.93 -33.11 -21.71
C SER A 100 20.52 -33.59 -21.34
N ASP A 101 20.06 -34.70 -21.93
CA ASP A 101 18.73 -35.26 -21.63
C ASP A 101 18.54 -35.60 -20.13
N ASP A 102 19.55 -36.19 -19.50
CA ASP A 102 19.53 -36.49 -18.06
C ASP A 102 19.50 -35.22 -17.19
N GLN A 103 20.16 -34.15 -17.64
CA GLN A 103 20.14 -32.86 -16.95
C GLN A 103 18.81 -32.13 -17.14
N ARG A 104 18.22 -32.20 -18.34
CA ARG A 104 16.87 -31.66 -18.62
C ARG A 104 15.82 -32.29 -17.71
N ALA A 105 15.90 -33.60 -17.47
CA ALA A 105 14.99 -34.30 -16.57
C ALA A 105 15.01 -33.74 -15.12
N LYS A 106 16.15 -33.18 -14.69
CA LYS A 106 16.32 -32.62 -13.33
C LYS A 106 15.76 -31.21 -13.17
N ILE A 107 15.46 -30.50 -14.27
CA ILE A 107 14.91 -29.14 -14.25
C ILE A 107 13.46 -29.08 -14.75
N VAL A 108 12.77 -30.23 -14.88
CA VAL A 108 11.35 -30.27 -15.29
C VAL A 108 10.44 -29.37 -14.44
N PRO A 109 10.56 -29.30 -13.10
CA PRO A 109 9.77 -28.36 -12.30
C PRO A 109 9.99 -26.88 -12.68
N VAL A 110 11.18 -26.55 -13.21
CA VAL A 110 11.57 -25.21 -13.66
C VAL A 110 11.04 -24.92 -15.06
N SER A 111 11.07 -25.90 -15.97
CA SER A 111 10.52 -25.76 -17.34
C SER A 111 9.00 -25.71 -17.36
N ASP A 112 8.33 -26.42 -16.44
CA ASP A 112 6.87 -26.42 -16.35
C ASP A 112 6.31 -25.20 -15.62
N LEU A 113 7.18 -24.40 -14.98
CA LEU A 113 6.76 -23.30 -14.12
C LEU A 113 5.92 -22.28 -14.88
N ALA A 114 6.35 -21.86 -16.07
CA ALA A 114 5.66 -20.83 -16.85
C ALA A 114 4.20 -21.21 -17.16
N ALA A 115 3.97 -22.45 -17.61
CA ALA A 115 2.62 -22.95 -17.89
C ALA A 115 1.72 -22.98 -16.62
N LYS A 116 2.28 -23.44 -15.49
CA LYS A 116 1.56 -23.44 -14.21
C LYS A 116 1.28 -22.02 -13.72
N MET A 117 2.25 -21.11 -13.85
CA MET A 117 2.10 -19.71 -13.47
C MET A 117 1.05 -18.97 -14.32
N ARG A 118 0.97 -19.20 -15.64
CA ARG A 118 -0.12 -18.65 -16.47
C ARG A 118 -1.49 -19.15 -16.03
N THR A 119 -1.58 -20.42 -15.62
CA THR A 119 -2.83 -20.99 -15.08
C THR A 119 -3.21 -20.33 -13.75
N GLN A 120 -2.24 -20.13 -12.85
CA GLN A 120 -2.46 -19.46 -11.57
C GLN A 120 -2.82 -17.98 -11.74
N GLU A 121 -2.13 -17.27 -12.64
CA GLU A 121 -2.42 -15.89 -13.04
C GLU A 121 -3.88 -15.77 -13.48
N ALA A 122 -4.30 -16.57 -14.47
CA ALA A 122 -5.67 -16.54 -14.98
C ALA A 122 -6.70 -16.85 -13.89
N THR A 123 -6.38 -17.79 -12.98
CA THR A 123 -7.24 -18.14 -11.84
C THR A 123 -7.37 -16.99 -10.86
N LEU A 124 -6.25 -16.36 -10.46
CA LEU A 124 -6.25 -15.16 -9.61
C LEU A 124 -7.05 -14.04 -10.26
N TRP A 125 -6.85 -13.79 -11.55
CA TRP A 125 -7.59 -12.75 -12.27
C TRP A 125 -9.09 -13.01 -12.31
N ALA A 126 -9.51 -14.27 -12.53
CA ALA A 126 -10.92 -14.64 -12.47
C ALA A 126 -11.52 -14.44 -11.07
N ILE A 127 -10.79 -14.80 -10.01
CA ILE A 127 -11.20 -14.55 -8.62
C ILE A 127 -11.35 -13.05 -8.36
N ARG A 128 -10.40 -12.23 -8.84
CA ARG A 128 -10.44 -10.76 -8.70
C ARG A 128 -11.68 -10.16 -9.35
N GLN A 129 -12.01 -10.59 -10.57
CA GLN A 129 -13.22 -10.14 -11.28
C GLN A 129 -14.49 -10.57 -10.55
N LYS A 130 -14.54 -11.80 -10.03
CA LYS A 130 -15.68 -12.26 -9.23
C LYS A 130 -15.84 -11.40 -7.97
N GLN A 131 -14.76 -11.09 -7.27
CA GLN A 131 -14.80 -10.20 -6.10
C GLN A 131 -15.33 -8.80 -6.45
N ASP A 132 -14.94 -8.20 -7.58
CA ASP A 132 -15.52 -6.92 -8.05
C ASP A 132 -17.03 -7.04 -8.30
N SER A 133 -17.45 -8.11 -8.97
CA SER A 133 -18.87 -8.38 -9.22
C SER A 133 -19.66 -8.59 -7.94
N ASP A 134 -19.11 -9.33 -6.97
CA ASP A 134 -19.76 -9.60 -5.68
C ASP A 134 -19.90 -8.31 -4.86
N VAL A 135 -18.87 -7.46 -4.83
CA VAL A 135 -18.91 -6.14 -4.18
C VAL A 135 -19.96 -5.23 -4.84
N GLU A 136 -20.01 -5.17 -6.16
CA GLU A 136 -21.00 -4.37 -6.88
C GLU A 136 -22.43 -4.87 -6.63
N ALA A 137 -22.65 -6.19 -6.56
CA ALA A 137 -23.93 -6.78 -6.22
C ALA A 137 -24.37 -6.42 -4.79
N ILE A 138 -23.45 -6.48 -3.82
CA ILE A 138 -23.69 -6.05 -2.43
C ILE A 138 -24.08 -4.58 -2.39
N ARG A 139 -23.33 -3.68 -3.05
CA ARG A 139 -23.65 -2.24 -3.09
C ARG A 139 -25.03 -1.96 -3.66
N LYS A 140 -25.38 -2.61 -4.77
CA LYS A 140 -26.72 -2.49 -5.37
C LYS A 140 -27.82 -2.96 -4.42
N ALA A 141 -27.59 -4.05 -3.71
CA ALA A 141 -28.56 -4.56 -2.75
C ALA A 141 -28.72 -3.61 -1.53
N VAL A 142 -27.62 -3.06 -0.99
CA VAL A 142 -27.67 -2.02 0.06
C VAL A 142 -28.45 -0.78 -0.41
N GLN A 143 -28.16 -0.28 -1.62
CA GLN A 143 -28.91 0.84 -2.21
C GLN A 143 -30.39 0.52 -2.38
N GLY A 144 -30.72 -0.73 -2.75
CA GLY A 144 -32.10 -1.20 -2.82
C GLY A 144 -32.80 -1.20 -1.46
N VAL A 145 -32.09 -1.60 -0.39
CA VAL A 145 -32.62 -1.55 0.99
C VAL A 145 -32.90 -0.10 1.39
N GLU A 146 -31.94 0.80 1.15
CA GLU A 146 -32.08 2.24 1.44
C GLU A 146 -33.27 2.86 0.68
N ALA A 147 -33.42 2.55 -0.61
CA ALA A 147 -34.53 3.03 -1.42
C ALA A 147 -35.88 2.51 -0.91
N THR A 148 -35.95 1.24 -0.51
CA THR A 148 -37.17 0.61 0.02
C THR A 148 -37.54 1.22 1.37
N GLY A 149 -36.57 1.41 2.27
CA GLY A 149 -36.76 2.11 3.55
C GLY A 149 -37.27 3.54 3.38
N LYS A 150 -36.67 4.31 2.47
CA LYS A 150 -37.10 5.69 2.15
C LYS A 150 -38.52 5.75 1.58
N ALA A 151 -38.92 4.77 0.77
CA ALA A 151 -40.29 4.69 0.25
C ALA A 151 -41.31 4.49 1.38
N ALA A 152 -41.00 3.64 2.37
CA ALA A 152 -41.81 3.48 3.57
C ALA A 152 -41.88 4.78 4.39
N ALA A 153 -40.74 5.42 4.66
CA ALA A 153 -40.68 6.68 5.40
C ALA A 153 -41.55 7.78 4.78
N LYS A 154 -41.49 7.93 3.45
CA LYS A 154 -42.35 8.89 2.73
C LYS A 154 -43.84 8.60 2.89
N GLN A 155 -44.21 7.33 2.97
CA GLN A 155 -45.60 6.93 3.15
C GLN A 155 -46.10 7.24 4.57
N ILE A 156 -45.22 7.20 5.56
CA ILE A 156 -45.49 7.67 6.92
C ILE A 156 -45.84 9.15 6.95
N ASP A 157 -45.12 10.00 6.21
CA ASP A 157 -45.42 11.43 6.16
C ASP A 157 -46.83 11.70 5.61
N ILE A 158 -47.23 10.92 4.59
CA ILE A 158 -48.58 10.99 4.02
C ILE A 158 -49.63 10.59 5.07
N ILE A 159 -49.36 9.51 5.82
CA ILE A 159 -50.25 9.03 6.87
C ILE A 159 -50.38 10.07 8.00
N ARG A 160 -49.26 10.64 8.45
CA ARG A 160 -49.23 11.67 9.49
C ARG A 160 -50.00 12.92 9.08
N LYS A 161 -49.89 13.30 7.80
CA LYS A 161 -50.65 14.42 7.23
C LYS A 161 -52.15 14.13 7.20
N ASP A 162 -52.57 12.97 6.69
CA ASP A 162 -53.98 12.57 6.66
C ASP A 162 -54.59 12.52 8.07
N PHE A 163 -53.83 12.04 9.05
CA PHE A 163 -54.24 12.08 10.45
C PHE A 163 -54.45 13.52 10.95
N SER A 164 -53.47 14.40 10.72
CA SER A 164 -53.53 15.81 11.13
C SER A 164 -54.71 16.55 10.48
N ASP A 165 -55.00 16.28 9.20
CA ASP A 165 -56.11 16.87 8.47
C ASP A 165 -57.46 16.41 9.06
N LYS A 166 -57.60 15.11 9.38
CA LYS A 166 -58.80 14.54 10.01
C LYS A 166 -59.02 15.09 11.43
N GLU A 167 -57.97 15.21 12.21
CA GLU A 167 -58.02 15.79 13.56
C GLU A 167 -58.45 17.26 13.50
N THR A 168 -57.86 18.04 12.58
CA THR A 168 -58.19 19.45 12.36
C THR A 168 -59.67 19.60 12.00
N PHE A 169 -60.17 18.77 11.08
CA PHE A 169 -61.58 18.79 10.69
C PHE A 169 -62.53 18.47 11.86
N ALA A 170 -62.16 17.49 12.72
CA ALA A 170 -62.95 17.18 13.90
C ALA A 170 -62.96 18.33 14.93
N LYS A 171 -61.82 19.04 15.08
CA LYS A 171 -61.74 20.25 15.91
C LYS A 171 -62.59 21.40 15.35
N GLU A 172 -62.56 21.63 14.03
CA GLU A 172 -63.41 22.64 13.38
C GLU A 172 -64.90 22.40 13.66
N LEU A 173 -65.36 21.14 13.61
CA LEU A 173 -66.74 20.79 13.94
C LEU A 173 -67.09 21.10 15.40
N LEU A 174 -66.19 20.80 16.36
CA LEU A 174 -66.40 21.14 17.77
C LEU A 174 -66.44 22.64 18.01
N TYR A 175 -65.57 23.39 17.34
CA TYR A 175 -65.58 24.85 17.42
C TYR A 175 -66.89 25.40 16.85
N ASP A 176 -67.32 24.98 15.66
CA ASP A 176 -68.61 25.35 15.10
C ASP A 176 -69.76 25.04 16.07
N ALA A 177 -69.75 23.85 16.67
CA ALA A 177 -70.78 23.44 17.63
C ALA A 177 -70.81 24.33 18.88
N ALA A 178 -69.65 24.71 19.41
CA ALA A 178 -69.53 25.62 20.55
C ALA A 178 -69.99 27.04 20.21
N ALA A 179 -69.63 27.54 19.03
CA ALA A 179 -70.05 28.85 18.53
C ALA A 179 -71.57 28.93 18.36
N TYR A 180 -72.18 27.88 17.82
CA TYR A 180 -73.64 27.78 17.64
C TYR A 180 -74.39 27.65 18.95
N LYS A 181 -73.93 26.78 19.86
CA LYS A 181 -74.55 26.58 21.17
C LYS A 181 -74.52 27.86 22.01
N GLY A 182 -73.38 28.56 22.02
CA GLY A 182 -73.26 29.82 22.75
C GLY A 182 -74.26 30.88 22.24
N LEU A 183 -74.43 31.00 20.93
CA LEU A 183 -75.39 31.94 20.34
C LEU A 183 -76.85 31.51 20.56
N SER A 184 -77.17 30.23 20.39
CA SER A 184 -78.53 29.71 20.63
C SER A 184 -78.98 29.94 22.07
N GLU A 185 -78.10 29.70 23.06
CA GLU A 185 -78.39 29.97 24.47
C GLU A 185 -78.67 31.45 24.75
N LYS A 186 -77.90 32.38 24.16
CA LYS A 186 -78.14 33.82 24.35
C LYS A 186 -79.44 34.29 23.69
N MET A 187 -79.76 33.80 22.49
CA MET A 187 -81.03 34.10 21.82
C MET A 187 -82.24 33.50 22.55
N SER A 188 -82.09 32.29 23.10
CA SER A 188 -83.14 31.65 23.90
C SER A 188 -83.43 32.43 25.19
N ASN A 189 -82.37 32.85 25.89
CA ASN A 189 -82.50 33.67 27.11
C ASN A 189 -83.18 35.02 26.84
N LEU A 190 -82.81 35.73 25.77
CA LEU A 190 -83.49 36.94 25.33
C LEU A 190 -84.99 36.69 25.19
N ARG A 191 -85.37 35.65 24.44
CA ARG A 191 -86.77 35.36 24.12
C ARG A 191 -87.58 35.01 25.36
N ILE A 192 -87.02 34.20 26.26
CA ILE A 192 -87.69 33.81 27.51
C ILE A 192 -87.97 35.05 28.38
N GLN A 193 -86.99 35.95 28.53
CA GLN A 193 -87.15 37.12 29.39
C GLN A 193 -88.12 38.13 28.80
N VAL A 194 -88.01 38.43 27.50
CA VAL A 194 -88.98 39.30 26.81
C VAL A 194 -90.40 38.73 26.95
N GLN A 195 -90.58 37.41 26.80
CA GLN A 195 -91.91 36.79 26.95
C GLN A 195 -92.47 36.79 28.39
N MET A 196 -91.61 36.98 29.41
CA MET A 196 -91.99 36.99 30.83
C MET A 196 -92.23 38.39 31.40
N ALA A 197 -91.90 39.45 30.66
CA ALA A 197 -92.06 40.83 31.08
C ALA A 197 -93.54 41.19 31.31
N ALA A 198 -93.81 42.04 32.31
CA ALA A 198 -95.15 42.41 32.73
C ALA A 198 -95.79 43.51 31.87
N ASP A 199 -94.98 44.35 31.23
CA ASP A 199 -95.42 45.41 30.33
C ASP A 199 -94.38 45.71 29.22
N SER A 200 -94.78 46.52 28.24
CA SER A 200 -93.95 46.88 27.08
C SER A 200 -92.70 47.69 27.43
N THR A 201 -92.66 48.33 28.60
CA THR A 201 -91.46 49.04 29.09
C THR A 201 -90.43 48.03 29.60
N GLU A 202 -90.89 47.02 30.33
CA GLU A 202 -90.06 45.92 30.83
C GLU A 202 -89.55 45.03 29.67
N GLU A 203 -90.38 44.72 28.66
CA GLU A 203 -89.96 43.98 27.45
C GLU A 203 -88.78 44.64 26.74
N VAL A 204 -88.85 45.97 26.54
CA VAL A 204 -87.80 46.73 25.84
C VAL A 204 -86.52 46.80 26.69
N SER A 205 -86.66 46.90 28.02
CA SER A 205 -85.53 46.90 28.97
C SER A 205 -84.78 45.57 28.95
N ASP A 206 -85.52 44.47 29.04
CA ASP A 206 -84.95 43.12 29.00
C ASP A 206 -84.33 42.85 27.63
N ALA A 207 -85.03 43.21 26.54
CA ALA A 207 -84.50 43.06 25.20
C ALA A 207 -83.17 43.78 25.00
N ARG A 208 -83.01 45.00 25.54
CA ARG A 208 -81.75 45.74 25.50
C ARG A 208 -80.63 45.02 26.25
N THR A 209 -80.91 44.53 27.45
CA THR A 209 -79.91 43.83 28.27
C THR A 209 -79.38 42.57 27.57
N TYR A 210 -80.26 41.79 26.95
CA TYR A 210 -79.87 40.56 26.28
C TYR A 210 -79.35 40.75 24.84
N ALA A 211 -79.75 41.82 24.14
CA ALA A 211 -79.21 42.16 22.83
C ALA A 211 -77.70 42.44 22.87
N ASP A 212 -77.22 43.18 23.87
CA ASP A 212 -75.79 43.44 24.09
C ASP A 212 -75.01 42.13 24.34
N ALA A 213 -75.61 41.21 25.11
CA ALA A 213 -75.03 39.89 25.38
C ALA A 213 -74.92 39.04 24.11
N ILE A 214 -75.92 39.10 23.22
CA ILE A 214 -75.90 38.41 21.92
C ILE A 214 -74.82 39.02 21.03
N LEU A 215 -74.76 40.34 20.86
CA LEU A 215 -73.75 41.00 20.03
C LEU A 215 -72.32 40.68 20.49
N LYS A 216 -72.08 40.67 21.80
CA LYS A 216 -70.79 40.22 22.37
C LYS A 216 -70.50 38.76 22.03
N GLN A 217 -71.50 37.88 22.17
CA GLN A 217 -71.37 36.46 21.82
C GLN A 217 -71.14 36.25 20.31
N VAL A 218 -71.71 37.09 19.44
CA VAL A 218 -71.45 37.07 17.98
C VAL A 218 -69.97 37.30 17.71
N GLY A 219 -69.33 38.25 18.41
CA GLY A 219 -67.88 38.47 18.29
C GLY A 219 -67.06 37.23 18.65
N VAL A 220 -67.40 36.57 19.76
CA VAL A 220 -66.75 35.31 20.18
C VAL A 220 -66.99 34.20 19.16
N SER A 221 -68.23 34.01 18.73
CA SER A 221 -68.60 32.96 17.78
C SER A 221 -67.99 33.19 16.39
N LYS A 222 -67.85 34.45 15.91
CA LYS A 222 -67.14 34.76 14.66
C LYS A 222 -65.64 34.44 14.71
N ALA A 223 -65.01 34.60 15.87
CA ALA A 223 -63.59 34.27 16.04
C ALA A 223 -63.34 32.76 16.11
N LEU A 224 -64.36 31.98 16.49
CA LEU A 224 -64.23 30.55 16.77
C LEU A 224 -64.76 29.67 15.63
N VAL A 225 -65.76 30.14 14.89
CA VAL A 225 -66.40 29.38 13.80
C VAL A 225 -65.48 29.20 12.59
N SER A 226 -65.54 28.03 11.98
CA SER A 226 -64.89 27.68 10.73
C SER A 226 -65.47 28.49 9.56
N LYS A 227 -64.73 28.51 8.44
CA LYS A 227 -65.22 29.12 7.19
C LYS A 227 -66.53 28.50 6.70
N ARG A 228 -66.74 27.21 6.94
CA ARG A 228 -67.97 26.50 6.56
C ARG A 228 -69.13 26.84 7.50
N GLY A 229 -68.86 27.09 8.77
CA GLY A 229 -69.89 27.39 9.76
C GLY A 229 -70.32 28.85 9.86
N ALA A 230 -69.56 29.77 9.28
CA ALA A 230 -69.79 31.22 9.39
C ALA A 230 -71.21 31.68 8.98
N GLY A 231 -71.87 30.95 8.08
CA GLY A 231 -73.21 31.32 7.58
C GLY A 231 -74.27 31.47 8.68
N LEU A 232 -74.37 30.52 9.61
CA LEU A 232 -75.37 30.59 10.69
C LEU A 232 -75.03 31.69 11.70
N VAL A 233 -73.75 31.90 11.99
CA VAL A 233 -73.27 32.98 12.88
C VAL A 233 -73.58 34.35 12.26
N ASN A 234 -73.41 34.50 10.94
CA ASN A 234 -73.74 35.72 10.23
C ASN A 234 -75.25 36.00 10.25
N ASN A 235 -76.09 34.99 10.06
CA ASN A 235 -77.55 35.16 10.18
C ASN A 235 -77.96 35.64 11.59
N ALA A 236 -77.33 35.09 12.64
CA ALA A 236 -77.54 35.53 14.02
C ALA A 236 -77.04 36.97 14.26
N SER A 237 -75.88 37.32 13.69
CA SER A 237 -75.33 38.68 13.69
C SER A 237 -76.32 39.67 13.09
N ASP A 238 -76.80 39.40 11.88
CA ASP A 238 -77.70 40.29 11.15
C ASP A 238 -79.03 40.49 11.89
N ALA A 239 -79.55 39.44 12.55
CA ALA A 239 -80.74 39.53 13.38
C ALA A 239 -80.51 40.34 14.68
N ALA A 240 -79.34 40.17 15.30
CA ALA A 240 -78.93 40.94 16.49
C ALA A 240 -78.72 42.43 16.17
N ASP A 241 -78.09 42.74 15.04
CA ASP A 241 -77.88 44.12 14.59
C ASP A 241 -79.23 44.82 14.29
N LYS A 242 -80.19 44.09 13.71
CA LYS A 242 -81.56 44.61 13.51
C LYS A 242 -82.30 44.86 14.82
N LEU A 243 -82.17 43.95 15.80
CA LEU A 243 -82.77 44.12 17.11
C LEU A 243 -82.20 45.36 17.81
N ASP A 244 -80.87 45.51 17.81
CA ASP A 244 -80.18 46.66 18.41
C ASP A 244 -80.60 47.99 17.76
N ALA A 245 -80.78 48.01 16.43
CA ALA A 245 -81.28 49.19 15.73
C ALA A 245 -82.70 49.60 16.18
N VAL A 246 -83.62 48.63 16.34
CA VAL A 246 -84.97 48.88 16.86
C VAL A 246 -84.92 49.41 18.30
N LEU A 247 -84.08 48.82 19.15
CA LEU A 247 -83.96 49.23 20.56
C LEU A 247 -83.36 50.64 20.74
N LYS A 248 -82.55 51.10 19.77
CA LYS A 248 -81.95 52.44 19.74
C LYS A 248 -82.82 53.50 19.07
N SER A 249 -83.94 53.13 18.44
CA SER A 249 -84.84 54.10 17.81
C SER A 249 -85.48 55.05 18.83
N SER A 250 -86.03 56.16 18.35
CA SER A 250 -86.77 57.15 19.16
C SER A 250 -88.25 56.80 19.38
N ASP A 251 -88.68 55.59 19.01
CA ASP A 251 -90.07 55.14 19.07
C ASP A 251 -90.54 54.87 20.52
N THR A 252 -91.86 54.84 20.73
CA THR A 252 -92.45 54.49 22.05
C THR A 252 -92.21 53.00 22.38
N PRO A 253 -92.28 52.60 23.67
CA PRO A 253 -92.13 51.19 24.06
C PRO A 253 -93.05 50.25 23.27
N ASP A 254 -94.33 50.60 23.11
CA ASP A 254 -95.30 49.79 22.36
C ASP A 254 -94.91 49.62 20.87
N GLN A 255 -94.44 50.69 20.24
CA GLN A 255 -93.99 50.65 18.84
C GLN A 255 -92.72 49.79 18.66
N LYS A 256 -91.83 49.81 19.65
CA LYS A 256 -90.63 48.95 19.64
C LYS A 256 -90.98 47.49 19.81
N VAL A 257 -91.91 47.17 20.71
CA VAL A 257 -92.40 45.79 20.91
C VAL A 257 -93.00 45.25 19.61
N GLU A 258 -93.83 46.05 18.93
CA GLU A 258 -94.40 45.68 17.62
C GLU A 258 -93.31 45.40 16.57
N ALA A 259 -92.29 46.26 16.49
CA ALA A 259 -91.16 46.11 15.57
C ALA A 259 -90.21 44.94 15.93
N MET A 260 -90.11 44.59 17.22
CA MET A 260 -89.29 43.47 17.72
C MET A 260 -89.90 42.11 17.39
N GLY A 261 -91.23 41.99 17.35
CA GLY A 261 -91.94 40.72 17.15
C GLY A 261 -91.40 39.87 15.99
N PRO A 262 -91.29 40.40 14.76
CA PRO A 262 -90.73 39.66 13.62
C PRO A 262 -89.26 39.24 13.81
N ILE A 263 -88.45 40.06 14.49
CA ILE A 263 -87.04 39.76 14.76
C ILE A 263 -86.92 38.62 15.77
N LEU A 264 -87.70 38.67 16.85
CA LEU A 264 -87.77 37.61 17.85
C LEU A 264 -88.25 36.28 17.22
N GLN A 265 -89.20 36.35 16.28
CA GLN A 265 -89.62 35.17 15.52
C GLN A 265 -88.50 34.61 14.63
N SER A 266 -87.67 35.47 14.03
CA SER A 266 -86.49 35.04 13.28
C SER A 266 -85.45 34.36 14.18
N PHE A 267 -85.29 34.82 15.42
CA PHE A 267 -84.41 34.17 16.40
C PHE A 267 -84.85 32.76 16.74
N VAL A 268 -86.15 32.46 16.81
CA VAL A 268 -86.63 31.08 17.01
C VAL A 268 -86.13 30.15 15.91
N LYS A 269 -86.16 30.60 14.65
CA LYS A 269 -85.69 29.79 13.52
C LYS A 269 -84.17 29.62 13.57
N ILE A 270 -83.42 30.71 13.78
CA ILE A 270 -81.96 30.68 13.86
C ILE A 270 -81.50 29.81 15.05
N GLU A 271 -82.13 29.95 16.21
CA GLU A 271 -81.92 29.12 17.41
C GLU A 271 -82.11 27.63 17.09
N GLY A 272 -83.20 27.27 16.40
CA GLY A 272 -83.50 25.90 15.99
C GLY A 272 -82.43 25.32 15.05
N ASP A 273 -82.06 26.07 14.00
CA ASP A 273 -81.04 25.66 13.03
C ASP A 273 -79.66 25.51 13.71
N MET A 274 -79.28 26.45 14.57
CA MET A 274 -78.02 26.42 15.32
C MET A 274 -77.96 25.27 16.32
N THR A 275 -79.05 25.01 17.04
CA THR A 275 -79.10 23.91 18.02
C THR A 275 -79.01 22.55 17.31
N LEU A 276 -79.73 22.38 16.20
CA LEU A 276 -79.65 21.17 15.37
C LEU A 276 -78.25 20.97 14.80
N GLN A 277 -77.65 22.02 14.23
CA GLN A 277 -76.34 21.92 13.61
C GLN A 277 -75.24 21.73 14.66
N SER A 278 -75.35 22.35 15.84
CA SER A 278 -74.44 22.12 16.97
C SER A 278 -74.46 20.64 17.39
N ALA A 279 -75.64 20.05 17.57
CA ALA A 279 -75.77 18.64 17.93
C ALA A 279 -75.16 17.72 16.85
N LYS A 280 -75.45 17.97 15.56
CA LYS A 280 -74.88 17.20 14.44
C LYS A 280 -73.36 17.31 14.38
N ASN A 281 -72.82 18.52 14.55
CA ASN A 281 -71.38 18.75 14.51
C ASN A 281 -70.68 18.06 15.68
N SER A 282 -71.21 18.18 16.90
CA SER A 282 -70.68 17.49 18.08
C SER A 282 -70.69 15.97 17.93
N ASP A 283 -71.80 15.40 17.44
CA ASP A 283 -71.93 13.96 17.23
C ASP A 283 -70.97 13.45 16.14
N THR A 284 -70.89 14.17 15.02
CA THR A 284 -69.93 13.86 13.94
C THR A 284 -68.49 13.96 14.44
N ALA A 285 -68.15 15.00 15.20
CA ALA A 285 -66.81 15.15 15.76
C ALA A 285 -66.47 14.03 16.75
N ALA A 286 -67.40 13.66 17.64
CA ALA A 286 -67.22 12.55 18.56
C ALA A 286 -66.96 11.23 17.80
N GLY A 287 -67.76 10.93 16.78
CA GLY A 287 -67.54 9.76 15.92
C GLY A 287 -66.19 9.78 15.22
N ARG A 288 -65.73 10.96 14.76
CA ARG A 288 -64.41 11.12 14.13
C ARG A 288 -63.27 10.90 15.13
N PHE A 289 -63.33 11.47 16.34
CA PHE A 289 -62.32 11.26 17.37
C PHE A 289 -62.22 9.79 17.79
N VAL A 290 -63.36 9.11 17.97
CA VAL A 290 -63.37 7.66 18.26
C VAL A 290 -62.72 6.85 17.13
N SER A 291 -62.94 7.24 15.87
CA SER A 291 -62.29 6.58 14.73
C SER A 291 -60.78 6.86 14.66
N LEU A 292 -60.35 8.06 15.06
CA LEU A 292 -58.94 8.45 15.09
C LEU A 292 -58.19 7.71 16.19
N ASP A 293 -58.78 7.58 17.38
CA ASP A 293 -58.16 6.92 18.53
C ASP A 293 -57.72 5.48 18.22
N LYS A 294 -58.58 4.72 17.54
CA LYS A 294 -58.26 3.34 17.07
C LYS A 294 -57.11 3.27 16.07
N ILE A 295 -56.82 4.35 15.36
CA ILE A 295 -55.78 4.42 14.32
C ILE A 295 -54.43 4.85 14.94
N ILE A 296 -54.45 5.66 16.00
CA ILE A 296 -53.24 6.24 16.61
C ILE A 296 -52.28 5.17 17.13
N ASP A 297 -52.79 4.19 17.87
CA ASP A 297 -51.92 3.20 18.53
C ASP A 297 -51.18 2.33 17.50
N GLY A 298 -51.90 1.80 16.51
CA GLY A 298 -51.29 1.00 15.44
C GLY A 298 -50.36 1.82 14.53
N GLN A 299 -50.61 3.12 14.35
CA GLN A 299 -49.72 3.99 13.58
C GLN A 299 -48.45 4.35 14.33
N LYS A 300 -48.50 4.57 15.66
CA LYS A 300 -47.29 4.78 16.47
C LYS A 300 -46.37 3.57 16.41
N GLU A 301 -46.91 2.37 16.60
CA GLU A 301 -46.12 1.14 16.52
C GLU A 301 -45.54 0.93 15.11
N LEU A 302 -46.29 1.26 14.05
CA LEU A 302 -45.78 1.23 12.68
C LEU A 302 -44.65 2.24 12.45
N LEU A 303 -44.77 3.45 13.00
CA LEU A 303 -43.74 4.50 12.91
C LEU A 303 -42.43 4.01 13.55
N ASP A 304 -42.51 3.49 14.77
CA ASP A 304 -41.35 3.01 15.52
C ASP A 304 -40.59 1.93 14.74
N HIS A 305 -41.30 0.99 14.11
CA HIS A 305 -40.66 -0.06 13.31
C HIS A 305 -40.08 0.43 11.98
N VAL A 306 -40.65 1.46 11.35
CA VAL A 306 -40.03 2.06 10.15
C VAL A 306 -38.77 2.83 10.52
N ASP A 307 -38.80 3.61 11.61
CA ASP A 307 -37.61 4.32 12.10
C ASP A 307 -36.51 3.32 12.52
N GLU A 308 -36.90 2.22 13.18
CA GLU A 308 -36.00 1.10 13.49
C GLU A 308 -35.39 0.49 12.21
N ALA A 309 -36.19 0.21 11.17
CA ALA A 309 -35.69 -0.31 9.90
C ALA A 309 -34.73 0.64 9.20
N LEU A 310 -34.96 1.96 9.26
CA LEU A 310 -34.03 2.96 8.73
C LEU A 310 -32.71 2.97 9.52
N GLY A 311 -32.78 2.95 10.86
CA GLY A 311 -31.58 2.87 11.69
C GLY A 311 -30.76 1.60 11.46
N ILE A 312 -31.42 0.46 11.25
CA ILE A 312 -30.77 -0.80 10.85
C ILE A 312 -30.13 -0.66 9.47
N THR A 313 -30.81 0.00 8.52
CA THR A 313 -30.29 0.22 7.16
C THR A 313 -29.01 1.06 7.16
N ASP A 314 -28.94 2.11 7.99
CA ASP A 314 -27.75 2.94 8.13
C ASP A 314 -26.57 2.13 8.69
N ARG A 315 -26.83 1.30 9.71
CA ARG A 315 -25.83 0.42 10.32
C ARG A 315 -25.35 -0.67 9.35
N LEU A 316 -26.29 -1.28 8.62
CA LEU A 316 -26.02 -2.28 7.57
C LEU A 316 -25.11 -1.69 6.48
N THR A 317 -25.36 -0.45 6.06
CA THR A 317 -24.54 0.24 5.06
C THR A 317 -23.10 0.39 5.52
N LEU A 318 -22.90 0.79 6.79
CA LEU A 318 -21.57 0.90 7.38
C LEU A 318 -20.87 -0.46 7.48
N HIS A 319 -21.56 -1.49 7.98
CA HIS A 319 -20.99 -2.83 8.12
C HIS A 319 -20.68 -3.46 6.76
N ALA A 320 -21.53 -3.28 5.76
CA ALA A 320 -21.28 -3.73 4.39
C ALA A 320 -20.04 -3.06 3.79
N SER A 321 -19.90 -1.73 3.93
CA SER A 321 -18.71 -1.00 3.47
C SER A 321 -17.42 -1.44 4.17
N ARG A 322 -17.47 -1.76 5.47
CA ARG A 322 -16.34 -2.33 6.20
C ARG A 322 -15.96 -3.71 5.64
N MET A 323 -16.95 -4.55 5.34
CA MET A 323 -16.74 -5.90 4.81
C MET A 323 -16.11 -5.90 3.39
N GLU A 324 -16.33 -4.85 2.59
CA GLU A 324 -15.66 -4.72 1.29
C GLU A 324 -14.13 -4.66 1.43
N ASN A 325 -13.66 -4.04 2.52
CA ASN A 325 -12.24 -3.82 2.83
C ASN A 325 -11.64 -4.98 3.63
N VAL A 326 -12.35 -5.47 4.64
CA VAL A 326 -11.93 -6.58 5.50
C VAL A 326 -12.87 -7.75 5.23
N ARG A 327 -12.40 -8.76 4.49
CA ARG A 327 -13.23 -9.87 3.99
C ARG A 327 -13.03 -11.13 4.83
N ASP A 328 -13.51 -11.09 6.08
CA ASP A 328 -13.40 -12.20 7.03
C ASP A 328 -14.70 -12.49 7.78
N ALA A 329 -14.76 -13.61 8.51
CA ALA A 329 -15.98 -14.01 9.22
C ALA A 329 -16.44 -12.96 10.25
N ALA A 330 -15.49 -12.28 10.91
CA ALA A 330 -15.78 -11.27 11.93
C ALA A 330 -16.41 -10.00 11.34
N SER A 331 -16.02 -9.62 10.12
CA SER A 331 -16.65 -8.51 9.38
C SER A 331 -18.05 -8.82 8.86
N ARG A 332 -18.35 -10.11 8.57
CA ARG A 332 -19.66 -10.56 8.09
C ARG A 332 -20.69 -10.72 9.21
N GLU A 333 -20.27 -11.06 10.42
CA GLU A 333 -21.18 -11.31 11.55
C GLU A 333 -22.12 -10.11 11.84
N PRO A 334 -21.63 -8.85 11.92
CA PRO A 334 -22.51 -7.69 12.08
C PRO A 334 -23.46 -7.47 10.90
N VAL A 335 -23.02 -7.73 9.67
CA VAL A 335 -23.89 -7.66 8.48
C VAL A 335 -25.04 -8.65 8.60
N MET A 336 -24.75 -9.89 8.99
CA MET A 336 -25.79 -10.92 9.17
C MET A 336 -26.75 -10.61 10.31
N ALA A 337 -26.26 -10.00 11.40
CA ALA A 337 -27.11 -9.53 12.49
C ALA A 337 -28.08 -8.44 12.00
N ASP A 338 -27.57 -7.44 11.28
CA ASP A 338 -28.39 -6.36 10.73
C ASP A 338 -29.43 -6.87 9.72
N LEU A 339 -29.07 -7.82 8.86
CA LEU A 339 -30.01 -8.44 7.92
C LEU A 339 -31.15 -9.17 8.63
N LYS A 340 -30.85 -9.85 9.74
CA LYS A 340 -31.86 -10.52 10.56
C LYS A 340 -32.78 -9.52 11.26
N ASP A 341 -32.21 -8.48 11.85
CA ASP A 341 -32.99 -7.42 12.51
C ASP A 341 -33.88 -6.71 11.48
N LEU A 342 -33.35 -6.43 10.29
CA LEU A 342 -34.08 -5.82 9.18
C LEU A 342 -35.24 -6.71 8.72
N GLN A 343 -35.03 -8.03 8.63
CA GLN A 343 -36.08 -8.97 8.27
C GLN A 343 -37.24 -8.93 9.29
N VAL A 344 -36.92 -8.93 10.58
CA VAL A 344 -37.91 -8.84 11.66
C VAL A 344 -38.69 -7.52 11.59
N ALA A 345 -37.98 -6.39 11.45
CA ALA A 345 -38.61 -5.08 11.31
C ALA A 345 -39.50 -5.01 10.05
N ALA A 346 -39.02 -5.58 8.93
CA ALA A 346 -39.77 -5.59 7.68
C ALA A 346 -41.07 -6.39 7.78
N GLU A 347 -41.05 -7.56 8.43
CA GLU A 347 -42.26 -8.34 8.72
C GLU A 347 -43.25 -7.55 9.59
N LYS A 348 -42.76 -6.86 10.63
CA LYS A 348 -43.59 -6.01 11.48
C LYS A 348 -44.26 -4.88 10.70
N ILE A 349 -43.51 -4.16 9.87
CA ILE A 349 -44.02 -3.11 8.98
C ILE A 349 -45.11 -3.66 8.06
N SER A 350 -44.89 -4.82 7.43
CA SER A 350 -45.88 -5.48 6.58
C SER A 350 -47.15 -5.89 7.33
N THR A 351 -47.04 -6.35 8.58
CA THR A 351 -48.20 -6.74 9.40
C THR A 351 -49.02 -5.55 9.88
N LEU A 352 -48.38 -4.44 10.26
CA LEU A 352 -49.06 -3.24 10.77
C LEU A 352 -49.55 -2.33 9.63
N GLY A 353 -48.84 -2.32 8.50
CA GLY A 353 -49.10 -1.46 7.35
C GLY A 353 -50.14 -1.96 6.34
N GLN A 354 -51.05 -2.87 6.72
CA GLN A 354 -51.99 -3.54 5.81
C GLN A 354 -52.87 -2.60 4.96
N THR A 355 -53.08 -1.37 5.44
CA THR A 355 -53.90 -0.35 4.76
C THR A 355 -53.15 0.37 3.63
N ASN A 356 -51.84 0.17 3.50
CA ASN A 356 -51.01 0.77 2.47
C ASN A 356 -50.23 -0.30 1.70
N ALA A 357 -50.30 -0.28 0.37
CA ALA A 357 -49.62 -1.28 -0.47
C ALA A 357 -48.10 -1.31 -0.26
N THR A 358 -47.44 -0.15 -0.21
CA THR A 358 -45.98 -0.05 0.00
C THR A 358 -45.55 -0.66 1.33
N MET A 359 -46.29 -0.40 2.41
CA MET A 359 -45.98 -0.95 3.73
C MET A 359 -46.32 -2.44 3.82
N ARG A 360 -47.50 -2.84 3.36
CA ARG A 360 -47.94 -4.24 3.31
C ARG A 360 -46.96 -5.12 2.55
N ASP A 361 -46.46 -4.65 1.41
CA ASP A 361 -45.54 -5.40 0.56
C ASP A 361 -44.06 -5.15 0.92
N PHE A 362 -43.76 -4.43 2.02
CA PHE A 362 -42.40 -4.04 2.40
C PHE A 362 -41.47 -5.24 2.63
N ALA A 363 -41.90 -6.23 3.41
CA ALA A 363 -41.14 -7.46 3.63
C ALA A 363 -40.86 -8.21 2.32
N ALA A 364 -41.84 -8.27 1.41
CA ALA A 364 -41.70 -8.94 0.13
C ALA A 364 -40.67 -8.24 -0.79
N HIS A 365 -40.57 -6.91 -0.73
CA HIS A 365 -39.56 -6.16 -1.46
C HIS A 365 -38.17 -6.22 -0.79
N MET A 366 -38.11 -6.30 0.54
CA MET A 366 -36.85 -6.42 1.27
C MET A 366 -36.21 -7.81 1.13
N GLN A 367 -37.01 -8.87 1.07
CA GLN A 367 -36.50 -10.25 1.03
C GLN A 367 -35.46 -10.52 -0.08
N PRO A 368 -35.69 -10.21 -1.37
CA PRO A 368 -34.68 -10.46 -2.41
C PRO A 368 -33.39 -9.67 -2.19
N LEU A 369 -33.46 -8.50 -1.54
CA LEU A 369 -32.29 -7.69 -1.20
C LEU A 369 -31.50 -8.32 -0.05
N ILE A 370 -32.20 -8.80 0.98
CA ILE A 370 -31.62 -9.55 2.11
C ILE A 370 -30.95 -10.82 1.61
N ASP A 371 -31.59 -11.57 0.71
CA ASP A 371 -31.03 -12.78 0.12
C ASP A 371 -29.77 -12.46 -0.70
N SER A 372 -29.80 -11.38 -1.49
CA SER A 372 -28.65 -10.92 -2.26
C SER A 372 -27.46 -10.52 -1.36
N LEU A 373 -27.71 -9.86 -0.24
CA LEU A 373 -26.67 -9.49 0.73
C LEU A 373 -26.13 -10.71 1.50
N THR A 374 -27.02 -11.65 1.85
CA THR A 374 -26.66 -12.90 2.54
C THR A 374 -25.75 -13.76 1.68
N ASN A 375 -26.12 -13.94 0.40
CA ASN A 375 -25.36 -14.75 -0.56
C ASN A 375 -24.10 -14.02 -1.01
N GLY A 376 -24.20 -12.73 -1.37
CA GLY A 376 -23.06 -11.92 -1.78
C GLY A 376 -21.97 -11.84 -0.70
N SER A 377 -22.35 -11.72 0.57
CA SER A 377 -21.39 -11.75 1.68
C SER A 377 -20.71 -13.11 1.87
N ALA A 378 -21.40 -14.22 1.60
CA ALA A 378 -20.82 -15.55 1.63
C ALA A 378 -19.83 -15.76 0.47
N ASP A 379 -20.24 -15.38 -0.74
CA ASP A 379 -19.42 -15.46 -1.96
C ASP A 379 -18.14 -14.62 -1.82
N LEU A 380 -18.22 -13.43 -1.23
CA LEU A 380 -17.07 -12.57 -1.00
C LEU A 380 -16.05 -13.19 -0.04
N LEU A 381 -16.51 -13.92 0.99
CA LEU A 381 -15.64 -14.67 1.89
C LEU A 381 -14.98 -15.86 1.20
N GLN A 382 -15.77 -16.61 0.43
CA GLN A 382 -15.26 -17.77 -0.30
C GLN A 382 -14.18 -17.34 -1.29
N THR A 383 -14.44 -16.30 -2.09
CA THR A 383 -13.47 -15.77 -3.04
C THR A 383 -12.25 -15.14 -2.37
N ALA A 384 -12.37 -14.58 -1.16
CA ALA A 384 -11.21 -14.14 -0.37
C ALA A 384 -10.35 -15.32 0.12
N ALA A 385 -10.98 -16.42 0.53
CA ALA A 385 -10.29 -17.65 0.91
C ALA A 385 -9.61 -18.33 -0.30
N ASP A 386 -10.29 -18.37 -1.44
CA ASP A 386 -9.76 -18.88 -2.70
C ASP A 386 -8.56 -18.04 -3.14
N TRP A 387 -8.67 -16.70 -3.13
CA TRP A 387 -7.56 -15.79 -3.43
C TRP A 387 -6.33 -16.07 -2.56
N LYS A 388 -6.53 -16.21 -1.24
CA LYS A 388 -5.44 -16.53 -0.31
C LYS A 388 -4.80 -17.89 -0.64
N THR A 389 -5.62 -18.89 -0.93
CA THR A 389 -5.16 -20.25 -1.25
C THR A 389 -4.37 -20.27 -2.57
N THR A 390 -4.92 -19.71 -3.63
CA THR A 390 -4.28 -19.59 -4.96
C THR A 390 -2.98 -18.78 -4.87
N ARG A 391 -2.96 -17.70 -4.08
CA ARG A 391 -1.74 -16.92 -3.82
C ARG A 391 -0.66 -17.75 -3.13
N VAL A 392 -1.01 -18.55 -2.11
CA VAL A 392 -0.05 -19.44 -1.44
C VAL A 392 0.46 -20.51 -2.41
N GLN A 393 -0.42 -21.14 -3.19
CA GLN A 393 -0.03 -22.13 -4.20
C GLN A 393 0.90 -21.54 -5.26
N SER A 394 0.64 -20.32 -5.73
CA SER A 394 1.48 -19.61 -6.69
C SER A 394 2.89 -19.35 -6.16
N ASN A 395 2.99 -18.90 -4.89
CA ASN A 395 4.28 -18.72 -4.23
C ASN A 395 5.01 -20.06 -4.01
N GLN A 396 4.28 -21.12 -3.69
CA GLN A 396 4.85 -22.45 -3.52
C GLN A 396 5.44 -22.99 -4.83
N LEU A 397 4.76 -22.80 -5.97
CA LEU A 397 5.28 -23.20 -7.29
C LEU A 397 6.62 -22.53 -7.61
N LEU A 398 6.73 -21.22 -7.34
CA LEU A 398 7.98 -20.48 -7.47
C LEU A 398 9.07 -21.00 -6.53
N ALA A 399 8.73 -21.25 -5.26
CA ALA A 399 9.67 -21.76 -4.26
C ALA A 399 10.18 -23.17 -4.60
N ASP A 400 9.29 -24.06 -5.04
CA ASP A 400 9.63 -25.43 -5.44
C ASP A 400 10.54 -25.43 -6.67
N ALA A 401 10.21 -24.61 -7.68
CA ALA A 401 11.02 -24.48 -8.89
C ALA A 401 12.39 -23.82 -8.59
N MET A 402 12.45 -22.79 -7.76
CA MET A 402 13.71 -22.19 -7.31
C MET A 402 14.56 -23.20 -6.51
N THR A 403 13.93 -24.04 -5.68
CA THR A 403 14.61 -25.12 -4.95
C THR A 403 15.17 -26.17 -5.91
N SER A 404 14.41 -26.55 -6.94
CA SER A 404 14.86 -27.46 -8.00
C SER A 404 16.06 -26.88 -8.75
N LEU A 405 16.02 -25.58 -9.10
CA LEU A 405 17.11 -24.89 -9.79
C LEU A 405 18.38 -24.83 -8.91
N ARG A 406 18.23 -24.48 -7.62
CA ARG A 406 19.36 -24.49 -6.66
C ARG A 406 19.95 -25.88 -6.46
N SER A 407 19.11 -26.90 -6.38
CA SER A 407 19.57 -28.30 -6.28
C SER A 407 20.32 -28.73 -7.54
N PHE A 408 19.85 -28.31 -8.71
CA PHE A 408 20.54 -28.53 -9.98
C PHE A 408 21.92 -27.84 -9.99
N VAL A 409 22.02 -26.57 -9.56
CA VAL A 409 23.30 -25.84 -9.43
C VAL A 409 24.24 -26.56 -8.49
N ALA A 410 23.78 -26.98 -7.31
CA ALA A 410 24.60 -27.66 -6.32
C ALA A 410 25.15 -28.99 -6.87
N GLN A 411 24.32 -29.80 -7.53
CA GLN A 411 24.76 -31.04 -8.18
C GLN A 411 25.74 -30.77 -9.33
N ALA A 412 25.51 -29.73 -10.14
CA ALA A 412 26.40 -29.36 -11.24
C ALA A 412 27.77 -28.89 -10.75
N GLN A 413 27.81 -28.15 -9.62
CA GLN A 413 29.06 -27.75 -8.96
C GLN A 413 29.83 -28.94 -8.38
N GLU A 414 29.13 -29.91 -7.80
CA GLU A 414 29.77 -31.11 -7.22
C GLU A 414 30.34 -32.04 -8.30
N LEU A 415 29.60 -32.26 -9.39
CA LEU A 415 30.11 -32.95 -10.59
C LEU A 415 31.31 -32.22 -11.20
N GLY A 416 31.25 -30.89 -11.31
CA GLY A 416 32.36 -30.08 -11.81
C GLY A 416 33.61 -30.17 -10.93
N LYS A 417 33.44 -30.26 -9.61
CA LYS A 417 34.55 -30.45 -8.67
C LYS A 417 35.18 -31.83 -8.83
N GLU A 418 34.38 -32.88 -8.96
CA GLU A 418 34.88 -34.26 -9.16
C GLU A 418 35.65 -34.39 -10.49
N ASP A 419 35.15 -33.80 -11.58
CA ASP A 419 35.83 -33.81 -12.89
C ASP A 419 37.11 -32.95 -12.89
N SER A 420 37.12 -31.84 -12.14
CA SER A 420 38.31 -31.02 -11.93
C SER A 420 39.38 -31.77 -11.12
N GLU A 421 39.00 -32.48 -10.06
CA GLU A 421 39.93 -33.26 -9.24
C GLU A 421 40.51 -34.45 -10.01
N ARG A 422 39.70 -35.16 -10.80
CA ARG A 422 40.15 -36.24 -11.69
C ARG A 422 41.14 -35.72 -12.74
N SER A 423 40.84 -34.59 -13.38
CA SER A 423 41.72 -33.97 -14.38
C SER A 423 43.03 -33.48 -13.78
N ALA A 424 43.00 -32.89 -12.58
CA ALA A 424 44.19 -32.45 -11.85
C ALA A 424 45.09 -33.65 -11.49
N ASN A 425 44.53 -34.74 -10.99
CA ASN A 425 45.29 -35.94 -10.64
C ASN A 425 45.94 -36.61 -11.86
N VAL A 426 45.22 -36.71 -12.98
CA VAL A 426 45.77 -37.25 -14.24
C VAL A 426 46.93 -36.39 -14.75
N SER A 427 46.79 -35.05 -14.67
CA SER A 427 47.83 -34.11 -15.09
C SER A 427 49.09 -34.18 -14.22
N VAL A 428 48.91 -34.29 -12.89
CA VAL A 428 50.03 -34.44 -11.93
C VAL A 428 50.78 -35.75 -12.15
N ILE A 429 50.07 -36.87 -12.34
CA ILE A 429 50.69 -38.18 -12.62
C ILE A 429 51.49 -38.14 -13.93
N ALA A 430 50.94 -37.54 -14.98
CA ALA A 430 51.61 -37.40 -16.27
C ALA A 430 52.89 -36.53 -16.17
N MET A 431 52.84 -35.43 -15.41
CA MET A 431 53.99 -34.56 -15.16
C MET A 431 55.10 -35.27 -14.38
N ILE A 432 54.76 -36.03 -13.33
CA ILE A 432 55.74 -36.82 -12.56
C ILE A 432 56.43 -37.87 -13.44
N LEU A 433 55.67 -38.61 -14.26
CA LEU A 433 56.21 -39.60 -15.21
C LEU A 433 57.14 -38.96 -16.24
N GLY A 434 56.75 -37.82 -16.82
CA GLY A 434 57.57 -37.07 -17.77
C GLY A 434 58.90 -36.59 -17.14
N THR A 435 58.84 -36.13 -15.89
CA THR A 435 60.01 -35.63 -15.15
C THR A 435 60.98 -36.77 -14.79
N LEU A 436 60.46 -37.93 -14.36
CA LEU A 436 61.26 -39.13 -14.10
C LEU A 436 61.96 -39.65 -15.36
N LEU A 437 61.27 -39.65 -16.51
CA LEU A 437 61.87 -40.04 -17.80
C LEU A 437 62.98 -39.09 -18.23
N ALA A 438 62.80 -37.78 -18.03
CA ALA A 438 63.82 -36.77 -18.33
C ALA A 438 65.06 -36.92 -17.44
N ILE A 439 64.89 -37.18 -16.14
CA ILE A 439 65.99 -37.39 -15.19
C ILE A 439 66.78 -38.66 -15.53
N VAL A 440 66.09 -39.77 -15.82
CA VAL A 440 66.74 -41.04 -16.17
C VAL A 440 67.49 -40.93 -17.52
N GLY A 441 66.88 -40.27 -18.52
CA GLY A 441 67.51 -40.00 -19.81
C GLY A 441 68.74 -39.10 -19.68
N GLY A 442 68.66 -38.05 -18.86
CA GLY A 442 69.77 -37.14 -18.58
C GLY A 442 70.94 -37.81 -17.86
N LEU A 443 70.67 -38.61 -16.83
CA LEU A 443 71.71 -39.34 -16.09
C LEU A 443 72.44 -40.38 -16.96
N MET A 444 71.73 -41.11 -17.83
CA MET A 444 72.36 -42.06 -18.75
C MET A 444 73.25 -41.37 -19.80
N LEU A 445 72.87 -40.18 -20.28
CA LEU A 445 73.67 -39.43 -21.26
C LEU A 445 75.00 -38.95 -20.66
N VAL A 446 74.98 -38.51 -19.40
CA VAL A 446 76.18 -38.05 -18.67
C VAL A 446 77.17 -39.21 -18.40
N GLU A 447 76.66 -40.39 -18.03
CA GLU A 447 77.51 -41.56 -17.73
C GLU A 447 78.26 -42.06 -18.99
N THR A 448 77.64 -41.91 -20.17
CA THR A 448 78.20 -42.37 -21.45
C THR A 448 79.36 -41.49 -21.96
N LEU A 449 79.45 -40.24 -21.49
CA LEU A 449 80.42 -39.24 -21.96
C LEU A 449 81.61 -39.02 -20.99
N ARG A 450 81.50 -39.44 -19.73
CA ARG A 450 82.52 -39.22 -18.68
C ARG A 450 83.82 -40.02 -18.87
N GLY A 451 83.75 -41.21 -19.45
CA GLY A 451 84.91 -42.13 -19.59
C GLY A 451 85.98 -41.71 -20.61
N PRO A 452 85.62 -41.24 -21.83
CA PRO A 452 86.60 -40.92 -22.87
C PRO A 452 87.40 -39.64 -22.63
N LEU A 453 86.80 -38.61 -22.01
CA LEU A 453 87.44 -37.30 -21.80
C LEU A 453 88.58 -37.33 -20.78
N LYS A 454 88.51 -38.23 -19.78
CA LYS A 454 89.52 -38.35 -18.72
C LYS A 454 90.84 -38.99 -19.20
N ARG A 455 90.80 -39.82 -20.25
CA ARG A 455 92.02 -40.48 -20.81
C ARG A 455 92.78 -39.61 -21.79
N VAL A 456 92.12 -38.67 -22.48
CA VAL A 456 92.77 -37.76 -23.44
C VAL A 456 93.57 -36.67 -22.73
N THR A 457 93.10 -36.21 -21.57
CA THR A 457 93.82 -35.25 -20.72
C THR A 457 95.02 -35.86 -19.99
N GLU A 458 94.97 -37.16 -19.65
CA GLU A 458 96.05 -37.88 -18.95
C GLU A 458 97.26 -38.18 -19.86
N ILE A 459 97.04 -38.35 -21.17
CA ILE A 459 98.10 -38.59 -22.17
C ILE A 459 98.82 -37.28 -22.53
N MET A 460 98.10 -36.16 -22.63
CA MET A 460 98.68 -34.84 -22.92
C MET A 460 99.58 -34.32 -21.79
N THR A 461 99.30 -34.67 -20.53
CA THR A 461 100.08 -34.21 -19.38
C THR A 461 101.37 -35.00 -19.19
N ARG A 462 101.41 -36.27 -19.62
CA ARG A 462 102.61 -37.14 -19.54
C ARG A 462 103.61 -36.93 -20.69
N LEU A 463 103.14 -36.43 -21.84
CA LEU A 463 104.00 -36.13 -22.99
C LEU A 463 104.77 -34.81 -22.83
N ALA A 464 104.24 -33.86 -22.06
CA ALA A 464 104.89 -32.58 -21.73
C ALA A 464 106.03 -32.71 -20.69
N SER A 465 106.13 -33.85 -19.99
CA SER A 465 107.13 -34.09 -18.94
C SER A 465 108.33 -34.95 -19.37
N GLY A 466 108.50 -35.21 -20.67
CA GLY A 466 109.72 -35.83 -21.21
C GLY A 466 109.83 -37.36 -21.04
N ASP A 467 108.72 -38.07 -20.92
CA ASP A 467 108.67 -39.54 -20.82
C ASP A 467 108.08 -40.13 -22.12
N LEU A 468 108.84 -40.97 -22.83
CA LEU A 468 108.56 -41.42 -24.21
C LEU A 468 108.26 -42.92 -24.37
N GLU A 469 108.02 -43.66 -23.29
CA GLU A 469 107.51 -45.04 -23.41
C GLU A 469 106.09 -45.16 -22.84
N VAL A 470 105.09 -44.99 -23.71
CA VAL A 470 103.72 -45.46 -23.44
C VAL A 470 103.15 -46.10 -24.69
N ALA A 471 102.74 -47.37 -24.57
CA ALA A 471 102.07 -48.12 -25.62
C ALA A 471 100.67 -47.55 -25.90
N ILE A 472 100.39 -47.22 -27.15
CA ILE A 472 99.08 -46.73 -27.61
C ILE A 472 98.24 -47.94 -28.06
N ASP A 473 97.34 -48.38 -27.19
CA ASP A 473 96.28 -49.35 -27.54
C ASP A 473 95.02 -48.60 -27.99
N GLY A 474 94.46 -48.99 -29.15
CA GLY A 474 93.14 -48.49 -29.60
C GLY A 474 92.98 -48.17 -31.10
N ARG A 475 93.71 -48.82 -32.01
CA ARG A 475 93.72 -48.49 -33.46
C ARG A 475 92.43 -48.79 -34.24
N ASN A 476 91.38 -49.36 -33.63
CA ASN A 476 90.13 -49.76 -34.31
C ASN A 476 88.86 -49.07 -33.77
N ARG A 477 88.92 -47.77 -33.46
CA ARG A 477 87.73 -46.95 -33.13
C ARG A 477 87.29 -46.12 -34.32
N GLY A 478 85.99 -46.18 -34.63
CA GLY A 478 85.33 -45.46 -35.73
C GLY A 478 84.49 -44.27 -35.29
N ASP A 479 84.81 -43.69 -34.13
CA ASP A 479 84.17 -42.49 -33.58
C ASP A 479 85.10 -41.27 -33.64
N GLU A 480 84.56 -40.09 -33.35
CA GLU A 480 85.18 -38.78 -33.56
C GLU A 480 86.43 -38.56 -32.68
N ILE A 481 86.65 -39.40 -31.65
CA ILE A 481 87.86 -39.43 -30.82
C ILE A 481 89.02 -40.20 -31.52
N GLY A 482 88.73 -41.09 -32.47
CA GLY A 482 89.73 -41.81 -33.26
C GLY A 482 90.42 -40.96 -34.34
N ASP A 483 89.75 -39.89 -34.80
CA ASP A 483 90.31 -38.95 -35.78
C ASP A 483 91.30 -37.96 -35.17
N MET A 484 91.15 -37.60 -33.89
CA MET A 484 92.14 -36.76 -33.18
C MET A 484 93.48 -37.48 -32.91
N VAL A 485 93.50 -38.82 -32.90
CA VAL A 485 94.72 -39.63 -32.66
C VAL A 485 95.55 -39.84 -33.94
N ARG A 486 95.01 -39.56 -35.14
CA ARG A 486 95.71 -39.76 -36.42
C ARG A 486 96.60 -38.58 -36.84
N SER A 487 96.48 -37.41 -36.23
CA SER A 487 97.19 -36.19 -36.67
C SER A 487 98.52 -35.90 -35.97
N VAL A 488 99.10 -36.84 -35.22
CA VAL A 488 100.34 -36.63 -34.43
C VAL A 488 101.57 -37.38 -35.01
N SER A 489 101.59 -37.70 -36.30
CA SER A 489 102.66 -38.55 -36.90
C SER A 489 103.37 -37.99 -38.13
N VAL A 490 103.53 -36.66 -38.26
CA VAL A 490 104.23 -36.06 -39.43
C VAL A 490 105.41 -35.14 -39.08
N PHE A 491 105.82 -34.97 -37.82
CA PHE A 491 106.91 -34.02 -37.50
C PHE A 491 108.01 -34.57 -36.59
N ARG A 492 108.43 -35.82 -36.83
CA ARG A 492 109.53 -36.46 -36.10
C ARG A 492 110.50 -37.20 -37.03
N ASP A 493 111.00 -36.54 -38.08
CA ASP A 493 112.23 -36.96 -38.75
C ASP A 493 113.01 -35.77 -39.31
N ALA A 494 114.33 -35.81 -39.07
CA ALA A 494 115.41 -34.86 -39.32
C ALA A 494 115.68 -33.86 -38.15
N ALA A 495 116.41 -34.14 -37.06
CA ALA A 495 117.59 -35.01 -36.83
C ALA A 495 118.72 -34.69 -37.84
N LEU A 496 119.86 -34.05 -37.55
CA LEU A 496 120.77 -34.07 -36.41
C LEU A 496 121.75 -32.87 -36.60
N GLU A 497 121.98 -32.02 -35.60
CA GLU A 497 123.08 -32.16 -34.62
C GLU A 497 124.46 -31.89 -35.24
N ASN A 498 125.00 -30.67 -35.11
CA ASN A 498 125.78 -30.27 -33.94
C ASN A 498 126.66 -29.04 -34.24
N VAL A 499 126.35 -27.96 -33.54
CA VAL A 499 127.28 -27.13 -32.74
C VAL A 499 128.72 -27.05 -33.25
N ARG A 500 129.09 -25.87 -33.76
CA ARG A 500 130.00 -24.88 -33.12
C ARG A 500 130.87 -24.22 -34.18
N LEU A 501 130.65 -22.93 -34.39
CA LEU A 501 131.67 -21.87 -34.32
C LEU A 501 131.09 -20.58 -34.92
N GLU A 502 130.30 -19.91 -34.09
CA GLU A 502 130.39 -18.49 -33.71
C GLU A 502 131.47 -17.58 -34.36
N ARG A 503 131.65 -17.52 -35.69
CA ARG A 503 132.30 -16.37 -36.37
C ARG A 503 132.27 -16.50 -37.90
N GLU A 504 131.25 -15.90 -38.49
CA GLU A 504 131.25 -15.19 -39.78
C GLU A 504 129.80 -14.73 -40.00
N ALA A 505 129.33 -13.72 -39.26
CA ALA A 505 129.45 -12.31 -39.62
C ALA A 505 129.13 -12.06 -41.11
N GLU A 506 127.99 -11.40 -41.32
CA GLU A 506 127.66 -10.60 -42.50
C GLU A 506 127.47 -11.35 -43.83
N SER A 507 126.39 -12.11 -43.99
CA SER A 507 125.54 -12.09 -45.21
C SER A 507 124.46 -13.17 -45.19
N ALA A 508 123.21 -12.79 -44.90
CA ALA A 508 122.00 -13.36 -45.52
C ALA A 508 120.73 -12.76 -44.90
N ARG A 509 120.55 -11.44 -45.04
CA ARG A 509 119.30 -10.73 -44.75
C ARG A 509 118.19 -11.03 -45.78
N ALA A 510 118.06 -12.27 -46.27
CA ALA A 510 117.23 -12.57 -47.45
C ALA A 510 116.14 -13.65 -47.25
N LEU A 511 116.01 -14.28 -46.07
CA LEU A 511 114.99 -15.32 -45.81
C LEU A 511 113.85 -14.89 -44.86
N SER A 512 113.82 -13.62 -44.45
CA SER A 512 112.83 -13.10 -43.50
C SER A 512 111.47 -12.71 -44.14
N GLU A 513 111.35 -12.71 -45.47
CA GLU A 513 110.11 -12.26 -46.13
C GLU A 513 109.08 -13.39 -46.32
N GLU A 514 109.49 -14.66 -46.37
CA GLU A 514 108.57 -15.76 -46.68
C GLU A 514 107.75 -16.23 -45.46
N GLU A 515 108.29 -16.17 -44.24
CA GLU A 515 107.54 -16.49 -43.01
C GLU A 515 106.57 -15.37 -42.58
N ALA A 516 106.82 -14.12 -43.01
CA ALA A 516 105.93 -12.99 -42.75
C ALA A 516 104.59 -13.13 -43.49
N THR A 517 104.59 -13.70 -44.71
CA THR A 517 103.38 -13.84 -45.53
C THR A 517 102.39 -14.90 -44.99
N ARG A 518 102.87 -16.03 -44.44
CA ARG A 518 101.98 -17.05 -43.82
C ARG A 518 101.33 -16.57 -42.53
N ARG A 519 102.04 -15.80 -41.69
CA ARG A 519 101.44 -15.20 -40.47
C ARG A 519 100.49 -14.04 -40.80
N ALA A 520 100.72 -13.32 -41.89
CA ALA A 520 99.80 -12.30 -42.39
C ALA A 520 98.48 -12.91 -42.89
N ALA A 521 98.52 -14.05 -43.59
CA ALA A 521 97.33 -14.73 -44.11
C ALA A 521 96.42 -15.28 -42.99
N GLU A 522 96.98 -15.89 -41.95
CA GLU A 522 96.19 -16.42 -40.82
C GLU A 522 95.60 -15.29 -39.95
N ARG A 523 96.36 -14.21 -39.71
CA ARG A 523 95.83 -13.01 -39.04
C ARG A 523 94.72 -12.35 -39.84
N ALA A 524 94.85 -12.28 -41.16
CA ALA A 524 93.81 -11.71 -42.03
C ALA A 524 92.52 -12.55 -42.02
N ARG A 525 92.61 -13.88 -41.88
CA ARG A 525 91.45 -14.76 -41.76
C ARG A 525 90.75 -14.60 -40.41
N ILE A 526 91.49 -14.59 -39.31
CA ILE A 526 90.93 -14.37 -37.97
C ILE A 526 90.31 -12.96 -37.86
N GLU A 527 90.98 -11.92 -38.41
CA GLU A 527 90.42 -10.58 -38.48
C GLU A 527 89.15 -10.53 -39.35
N ALA A 528 89.08 -11.28 -40.45
CA ALA A 528 87.89 -11.35 -41.29
C ALA A 528 86.72 -12.06 -40.58
N GLU A 529 86.97 -13.20 -39.92
CA GLU A 529 85.97 -13.93 -39.13
C GLU A 529 85.48 -13.09 -37.93
N GLN A 530 86.39 -12.42 -37.21
CA GLN A 530 86.05 -11.51 -36.12
C GLN A 530 85.26 -10.29 -36.61
N LYS A 531 85.65 -9.70 -37.74
CA LYS A 531 84.92 -8.58 -38.35
C LYS A 531 83.52 -9.00 -38.82
N GLN A 532 83.36 -10.23 -39.34
CA GLN A 532 82.06 -10.76 -39.72
C GLN A 532 81.14 -10.95 -38.51
N ALA A 533 81.64 -11.55 -37.42
CA ALA A 533 80.88 -11.73 -36.18
C ALA A 533 80.50 -10.39 -35.52
N LEU A 534 81.43 -9.43 -35.47
CA LEU A 534 81.15 -8.09 -34.95
C LEU A 534 80.16 -7.30 -35.82
N ASN A 535 80.23 -7.43 -37.15
CA ASN A 535 79.25 -6.82 -38.05
C ASN A 535 77.86 -7.46 -37.89
N ALA A 536 77.78 -8.78 -37.73
CA ALA A 536 76.52 -9.47 -37.48
C ALA A 536 75.91 -9.05 -36.13
N LEU A 537 76.72 -8.91 -35.08
CA LEU A 537 76.28 -8.39 -33.79
C LEU A 537 75.84 -6.92 -33.91
N ALA A 538 76.59 -6.09 -34.62
CA ALA A 538 76.24 -4.69 -34.83
C ALA A 538 74.92 -4.52 -35.59
N ASP A 539 74.64 -5.36 -36.59
CA ASP A 539 73.39 -5.36 -37.35
C ASP A 539 72.18 -5.67 -36.46
N VAL A 540 72.26 -6.75 -35.67
CA VAL A 540 71.15 -7.12 -34.77
C VAL A 540 70.99 -6.15 -33.60
N LEU A 541 72.07 -5.57 -33.08
CA LEU A 541 71.99 -4.52 -32.06
C LEU A 541 71.40 -3.21 -32.62
N ALA A 542 71.66 -2.87 -33.89
CA ALA A 542 71.03 -1.73 -34.55
C ALA A 542 69.51 -1.97 -34.69
N LYS A 543 69.12 -3.17 -35.13
CA LYS A 543 67.70 -3.59 -35.21
C LYS A 543 67.02 -3.59 -33.83
N LEU A 544 67.71 -4.05 -32.79
CA LEU A 544 67.24 -4.00 -31.39
C LEU A 544 67.04 -2.55 -30.92
N ALA A 545 67.97 -1.64 -31.24
CA ALA A 545 67.85 -0.22 -30.90
C ALA A 545 66.67 0.46 -31.60
N ASP A 546 66.30 -0.02 -32.78
CA ASP A 546 65.09 0.39 -33.51
C ASP A 546 63.81 -0.28 -32.98
N GLY A 547 63.92 -1.16 -31.98
CA GLY A 547 62.79 -1.86 -31.36
C GLY A 547 62.37 -3.14 -32.09
N ASN A 548 63.14 -3.62 -33.06
CA ASN A 548 62.83 -4.88 -33.75
C ASN A 548 63.43 -6.07 -33.00
N LEU A 549 62.59 -6.81 -32.27
CA LEU A 549 62.97 -8.02 -31.53
C LEU A 549 62.74 -9.30 -32.33
N GLU A 550 62.15 -9.21 -33.53
CA GLU A 550 61.83 -10.38 -34.37
C GLU A 550 63.07 -11.00 -35.02
N GLU A 551 64.14 -10.21 -35.12
CA GLU A 551 65.36 -10.54 -35.84
C GLU A 551 66.36 -11.25 -34.92
N SER A 552 66.65 -12.50 -35.24
CA SER A 552 67.71 -13.28 -34.60
C SER A 552 69.07 -13.08 -35.26
N MET A 553 70.13 -13.25 -34.47
CA MET A 553 71.49 -13.30 -34.99
C MET A 553 71.69 -14.57 -35.81
N ARG A 554 72.23 -14.41 -37.03
CA ARG A 554 72.50 -15.53 -37.93
C ARG A 554 73.48 -16.51 -37.29
N GLU A 555 73.21 -17.80 -37.46
CA GLU A 555 74.02 -18.90 -36.93
C GLU A 555 75.14 -19.35 -37.90
N ASP A 556 75.35 -18.62 -39.00
CA ASP A 556 76.37 -18.89 -40.04
C ASP A 556 77.77 -18.33 -39.70
N LEU A 557 78.07 -18.21 -38.42
CA LEU A 557 79.32 -17.66 -37.89
C LEU A 557 80.38 -18.76 -37.68
N SER A 558 81.65 -18.36 -37.59
CA SER A 558 82.72 -19.32 -37.25
C SER A 558 82.48 -19.91 -35.86
N ALA A 559 83.00 -21.12 -35.62
CA ALA A 559 82.69 -21.93 -34.43
C ALA A 559 82.91 -21.19 -33.11
N ASP A 560 83.86 -20.24 -33.09
CA ASP A 560 84.22 -19.43 -31.92
C ASP A 560 83.15 -18.39 -31.53
N PHE A 561 82.16 -18.09 -32.41
CA PHE A 561 81.14 -17.06 -32.19
C PHE A 561 79.69 -17.58 -32.16
N VAL A 562 79.46 -18.89 -32.32
CA VAL A 562 78.11 -19.50 -32.27
C VAL A 562 77.47 -19.35 -30.89
N GLU A 563 78.25 -19.46 -29.81
CA GLU A 563 77.77 -19.26 -28.43
C GLU A 563 77.29 -17.83 -28.18
N MET A 564 77.89 -16.84 -28.84
CA MET A 564 77.47 -15.45 -28.77
C MET A 564 76.10 -15.24 -29.43
N ALA A 565 75.91 -15.81 -30.63
CA ALA A 565 74.63 -15.76 -31.33
C ALA A 565 73.51 -16.46 -30.54
N PHE A 566 73.79 -17.64 -29.98
CA PHE A 566 72.85 -18.37 -29.12
C PHE A 566 72.45 -17.55 -27.89
N THR A 567 73.43 -16.98 -27.18
CA THR A 567 73.19 -16.17 -25.99
C THR A 567 72.36 -14.92 -26.31
N TYR A 568 72.66 -14.24 -27.41
CA TYR A 568 71.89 -13.08 -27.89
C TYR A 568 70.45 -13.48 -28.20
N ASN A 569 70.25 -14.54 -28.99
CA ASN A 569 68.92 -15.00 -29.40
C ASN A 569 68.06 -15.39 -28.19
N HIS A 570 68.63 -16.08 -27.19
CA HIS A 570 67.93 -16.41 -25.95
C HIS A 570 67.57 -15.17 -25.13
N ALA A 571 68.43 -14.16 -25.08
CA ALA A 571 68.14 -12.90 -24.38
C ALA A 571 67.00 -12.12 -25.05
N ILE A 572 66.97 -12.10 -26.38
CA ILE A 572 65.89 -11.48 -27.15
C ILE A 572 64.57 -12.23 -26.95
N GLU A 573 64.59 -13.56 -26.96
CA GLU A 573 63.36 -14.36 -26.75
C GLU A 573 62.75 -14.13 -25.36
N ALA A 574 63.57 -14.15 -24.30
CA ALA A 574 63.10 -13.84 -22.96
C ALA A 574 62.54 -12.41 -22.83
N LEU A 575 63.14 -11.45 -23.55
CA LEU A 575 62.64 -10.07 -23.60
C LEU A 575 61.31 -9.97 -24.37
N ARG A 576 61.14 -10.74 -25.45
CA ARG A 576 59.87 -10.83 -26.21
C ARG A 576 58.75 -11.41 -25.35
N GLU A 577 59.00 -12.52 -24.67
CA GLU A 577 58.02 -13.15 -23.76
C GLU A 577 57.57 -12.14 -22.68
N THR A 578 58.53 -11.47 -22.04
CA THR A 578 58.23 -10.46 -21.01
C THR A 578 57.40 -9.30 -21.56
N LEU A 579 57.74 -8.75 -22.74
CA LEU A 579 56.99 -7.66 -23.35
C LEU A 579 55.59 -8.07 -23.80
N THR A 580 55.42 -9.32 -24.25
CA THR A 580 54.11 -9.89 -24.58
C THR A 580 53.23 -10.04 -23.33
N ASP A 581 53.79 -10.50 -22.21
CA ASP A 581 53.06 -10.60 -20.93
C ASP A 581 52.64 -9.21 -20.39
N VAL A 582 53.54 -8.22 -20.47
CA VAL A 582 53.21 -6.83 -20.09
C VAL A 582 52.13 -6.25 -21.01
N ARG A 583 52.14 -6.57 -22.31
CA ARG A 583 51.09 -6.16 -23.26
C ARG A 583 49.73 -6.77 -22.91
N TYR A 584 49.69 -8.06 -22.58
CA TYR A 584 48.46 -8.74 -22.14
C TYR A 584 47.91 -8.12 -20.85
N THR A 585 48.77 -7.91 -19.86
CA THR A 585 48.42 -7.28 -18.59
C THR A 585 47.91 -5.84 -18.81
N ALA A 586 48.53 -5.07 -19.70
CA ALA A 586 48.09 -3.72 -20.03
C ALA A 586 46.69 -3.70 -20.67
N GLU A 587 46.38 -4.62 -21.60
CA GLU A 587 45.05 -4.76 -22.18
C GLU A 587 44.00 -5.22 -21.17
N GLU A 588 44.35 -6.10 -20.22
CA GLU A 588 43.45 -6.49 -19.13
C GLU A 588 43.12 -5.30 -18.21
N ILE A 589 44.12 -4.50 -17.80
CA ILE A 589 43.90 -3.30 -16.98
C ILE A 589 43.09 -2.26 -17.77
N LYS A 590 43.31 -2.12 -19.08
CA LYS A 590 42.53 -1.25 -19.97
C LYS A 590 41.05 -1.66 -20.02
N GLY A 591 40.77 -2.96 -20.16
CA GLY A 591 39.41 -3.51 -20.08
C GLY A 591 38.78 -3.27 -18.69
N GLY A 592 39.53 -3.56 -17.62
CA GLY A 592 39.10 -3.34 -16.23
C GLY A 592 38.76 -1.89 -15.92
N THR A 593 39.60 -0.94 -16.36
CA THR A 593 39.36 0.50 -16.19
C THR A 593 38.15 0.99 -16.99
N GLY A 594 37.86 0.40 -18.16
CA GLY A 594 36.62 0.66 -18.90
C GLY A 594 35.35 0.26 -18.14
N ASN A 595 35.38 -0.91 -17.49
CA ASN A 595 34.28 -1.37 -16.64
C ASN A 595 34.12 -0.50 -15.38
N LEU A 596 35.23 -0.10 -14.76
CA LEU A 596 35.23 0.81 -13.61
C LEU A 596 34.65 2.18 -13.96
N ALA A 597 35.02 2.75 -15.12
CA ALA A 597 34.47 4.02 -15.58
C ALA A 597 32.94 3.94 -15.76
N THR A 598 32.46 2.86 -16.36
CA THR A 598 31.02 2.63 -16.54
C THR A 598 30.29 2.47 -15.19
N SER A 599 30.92 1.78 -14.23
CA SER A 599 30.36 1.59 -12.88
C SER A 599 30.34 2.90 -12.08
N ALA A 600 31.37 3.73 -12.22
CA ALA A 600 31.43 5.05 -11.59
C ALA A 600 30.41 6.03 -12.19
N ASP A 601 30.15 5.98 -13.50
CA ASP A 601 29.07 6.74 -14.15
C ASP A 601 27.67 6.33 -13.66
N ASP A 602 27.41 5.02 -13.52
CA ASP A 602 26.14 4.55 -12.94
C ASP A 602 26.00 4.96 -11.46
N LEU A 603 27.08 4.90 -10.69
CA LEU A 603 27.08 5.37 -9.30
C LEU A 603 26.84 6.89 -9.21
N ALA A 604 27.38 7.69 -10.13
CA ALA A 604 27.12 9.12 -10.23
C ALA A 604 25.63 9.37 -10.45
N ARG A 605 25.05 8.73 -11.47
CA ARG A 605 23.63 8.87 -11.81
C ARG A 605 22.71 8.44 -10.66
N ARG A 606 23.04 7.35 -9.97
CA ARG A 606 22.29 6.90 -8.78
C ARG A 606 22.40 7.87 -7.62
N THR A 607 23.58 8.47 -7.43
CA THR A 607 23.81 9.48 -6.38
C THR A 607 23.01 10.76 -6.65
N GLU A 608 22.93 11.21 -7.91
CA GLU A 608 22.07 12.33 -8.32
C GLU A 608 20.58 12.03 -8.11
N GLN A 609 20.12 10.84 -8.51
CA GLN A 609 18.74 10.40 -8.29
C GLN A 609 18.40 10.34 -6.79
N GLN A 610 19.33 9.85 -5.97
CA GLN A 610 19.18 9.81 -4.52
C GLN A 610 19.12 11.21 -3.92
N ALA A 611 19.94 12.15 -4.40
CA ALA A 611 19.88 13.55 -3.97
C ALA A 611 18.53 14.20 -4.31
N ALA A 612 17.98 13.96 -5.50
CA ALA A 612 16.66 14.45 -5.89
C ALA A 612 15.54 13.87 -5.00
N ALA A 613 15.60 12.57 -4.70
CA ALA A 613 14.64 11.91 -3.80
C ALA A 613 14.72 12.44 -2.35
N LEU A 614 15.93 12.78 -1.87
CA LEU A 614 16.12 13.39 -0.56
C LEU A 614 15.56 14.81 -0.50
N GLU A 615 15.73 15.61 -1.55
CA GLU A 615 15.15 16.95 -1.63
C GLU A 615 13.62 16.92 -1.60
N GLU A 616 13.00 15.99 -2.33
CA GLU A 616 11.55 15.79 -2.29
C GLU A 616 11.08 15.32 -0.91
N SER A 617 11.82 14.39 -0.30
CA SER A 617 11.53 13.88 1.05
C SER A 617 11.61 14.99 2.10
N SER A 618 12.62 15.85 2.03
CA SER A 618 12.78 17.01 2.91
C SER A 618 11.61 18.00 2.78
N ARG A 619 11.18 18.31 1.55
CA ARG A 619 9.99 19.14 1.31
C ARG A 619 8.71 18.50 1.85
N ALA A 620 8.56 17.18 1.73
CA ALA A 620 7.43 16.46 2.29
C ALA A 620 7.42 16.50 3.82
N LEU A 621 8.58 16.31 4.46
CA LEU A 621 8.73 16.39 5.92
C LEU A 621 8.43 17.79 6.46
N HIS A 622 8.87 18.85 5.77
CA HIS A 622 8.51 20.22 6.13
C HIS A 622 7.00 20.45 6.08
N ARG A 623 6.33 20.02 5.00
CA ARG A 623 4.86 20.11 4.90
C ARG A 623 4.16 19.31 6.00
N LEU A 624 4.66 18.11 6.33
CA LEU A 624 4.11 17.31 7.43
C LEU A 624 4.27 18.02 8.77
N SER A 625 5.43 18.62 9.03
CA SER A 625 5.68 19.41 10.24
C SER A 625 4.69 20.57 10.38
N ASP A 626 4.44 21.31 9.29
CA ASP A 626 3.45 22.39 9.26
C ASP A 626 2.03 21.89 9.56
N VAL A 627 1.64 20.75 8.97
CA VAL A 627 0.32 20.14 9.21
C VAL A 627 0.16 19.68 10.65
N VAL A 628 1.18 19.02 11.23
CA VAL A 628 1.15 18.57 12.63
C VAL A 628 1.06 19.77 13.58
N ARG A 629 1.84 20.83 13.33
CA ARG A 629 1.78 22.07 14.12
C ARG A 629 0.41 22.75 14.03
N SER A 630 -0.14 22.89 12.84
CA SER A 630 -1.49 23.41 12.63
C SER A 630 -2.55 22.56 13.33
N THR A 631 -2.38 21.23 13.33
CA THR A 631 -3.30 20.31 14.02
C THR A 631 -3.23 20.49 15.54
N ALA A 632 -2.04 20.66 16.12
CA ALA A 632 -1.85 20.93 17.54
C ALA A 632 -2.49 22.27 17.95
N ASP A 633 -2.33 23.33 17.15
CA ASP A 633 -2.97 24.63 17.41
C ASP A 633 -4.49 24.55 17.33
N ARG A 634 -5.04 23.84 16.33
CA ARG A 634 -6.49 23.59 16.21
C ARG A 634 -7.03 22.76 17.38
N ALA A 635 -6.28 21.76 17.83
CA ALA A 635 -6.65 20.97 19.00
C ALA A 635 -6.73 21.85 20.26
N ARG A 636 -5.75 22.75 20.48
CA ARG A 636 -5.82 23.72 21.60
C ARG A 636 -7.02 24.65 21.52
N GLN A 637 -7.30 25.23 20.35
CA GLN A 637 -8.47 26.09 20.16
C GLN A 637 -9.77 25.33 20.43
N THR A 638 -9.86 24.08 19.95
CA THR A 638 -11.00 23.21 20.19
C THR A 638 -11.14 22.89 21.69
N ALA A 639 -10.04 22.63 22.39
CA ALA A 639 -10.06 22.39 23.84
C ALA A 639 -10.63 23.59 24.60
N THR A 640 -10.23 24.82 24.25
CA THR A 640 -10.80 26.04 24.85
C THR A 640 -12.29 26.13 24.61
N SER A 641 -12.76 25.94 23.37
CA SER A 641 -14.19 26.01 23.03
C SER A 641 -15.03 24.92 23.73
N VAL A 642 -14.48 23.71 23.86
CA VAL A 642 -15.12 22.60 24.59
C VAL A 642 -15.23 22.93 26.08
N ASN A 643 -14.18 23.49 26.69
CA ASN A 643 -14.22 23.92 28.10
C ASN A 643 -15.26 25.02 28.35
N GLU A 644 -15.36 26.00 27.45
CA GLU A 644 -16.40 27.05 27.53
C GLU A 644 -17.80 26.45 27.37
N THR A 645 -17.99 25.55 26.41
CA THR A 645 -19.26 24.85 26.19
C THR A 645 -19.68 24.03 27.41
N GLN A 646 -18.73 23.36 28.06
CA GLN A 646 -18.97 22.61 29.29
C GLN A 646 -19.42 23.53 30.43
N ALA A 647 -18.78 24.70 30.59
CA ALA A 647 -19.17 25.70 31.57
C ALA A 647 -20.61 26.21 31.33
N TYR A 648 -20.97 26.53 30.08
CA TYR A 648 -22.33 26.95 29.72
C TYR A 648 -23.37 25.86 29.92
N ALA A 649 -23.05 24.61 29.59
CA ALA A 649 -23.95 23.47 29.81
C ALA A 649 -24.19 23.23 31.31
N SER A 650 -23.13 23.32 32.13
CA SER A 650 -23.22 23.21 33.59
C SER A 650 -24.09 24.32 34.20
N GLN A 651 -23.87 25.57 33.78
CA GLN A 651 -24.70 26.71 34.20
C GLN A 651 -26.16 26.55 33.77
N SER A 652 -26.41 26.08 32.54
CA SER A 652 -27.76 25.81 32.03
C SER A 652 -28.46 24.72 32.85
N GLY A 653 -27.72 23.68 33.25
CA GLY A 653 -28.23 22.65 34.16
C GLY A 653 -28.67 23.22 35.51
N GLU A 654 -27.90 24.14 36.09
CA GLU A 654 -28.27 24.80 37.35
C GLU A 654 -29.55 25.67 37.20
N VAL A 655 -29.68 26.40 36.09
CA VAL A 655 -30.88 27.21 35.80
C VAL A 655 -32.11 26.33 35.62
N VAL A 656 -32.00 25.21 34.89
CA VAL A 656 -33.08 24.25 34.72
C VAL A 656 -33.48 23.63 36.05
N ALA A 657 -32.52 23.25 36.90
CA ALA A 657 -32.81 22.73 38.25
C ALA A 657 -33.60 23.75 39.11
N LYS A 658 -33.23 25.03 39.06
CA LYS A 658 -33.98 26.12 39.71
C LYS A 658 -35.40 26.26 39.15
N ALA A 659 -35.56 26.14 37.83
CA ALA A 659 -36.86 26.21 37.17
C ALA A 659 -37.79 25.04 37.56
N VAL A 660 -37.27 23.81 37.66
CA VAL A 660 -38.02 22.65 38.18
C VAL A 660 -38.49 22.92 39.61
N GLY A 661 -37.60 23.43 40.47
CA GLY A 661 -37.94 23.79 41.84
C GLY A 661 -39.08 24.81 41.92
N ALA A 662 -38.99 25.90 41.15
CA ALA A 662 -40.03 26.93 41.10
C ALA A 662 -41.38 26.40 40.60
N MET A 663 -41.39 25.55 39.56
CA MET A 663 -42.62 24.94 39.04
C MET A 663 -43.25 23.97 40.04
N SER A 664 -42.43 23.23 40.80
CA SER A 664 -42.90 22.36 41.88
C SER A 664 -43.57 23.16 43.00
N GLU A 665 -43.01 24.32 43.38
CA GLU A 665 -43.64 25.24 44.34
C GLU A 665 -44.98 25.80 43.82
N ILE A 666 -45.07 26.15 42.53
CA ILE A 666 -46.32 26.60 41.90
C ILE A 666 -47.38 25.49 41.93
N ASN A 667 -46.98 24.24 41.63
CA ASN A 667 -47.91 23.10 41.70
C ASN A 667 -48.46 22.92 43.12
N ARG A 668 -47.57 22.95 44.12
CA ARG A 668 -47.96 22.85 45.54
C ARG A 668 -48.87 24.00 45.99
N SER A 669 -48.61 25.22 45.50
CA SER A 669 -49.46 26.38 45.75
C SER A 669 -50.85 26.19 45.14
N SER A 670 -50.92 25.68 43.91
CA SER A 670 -52.18 25.40 43.20
C SER A 670 -53.02 24.34 43.92
N GLU A 671 -52.40 23.27 44.43
CA GLU A 671 -53.08 22.25 45.26
C GLU A 671 -53.64 22.82 46.57
N LYS A 672 -52.89 23.71 47.24
CA LYS A 672 -53.37 24.42 48.43
C LYS A 672 -54.56 25.31 48.11
N ILE A 673 -54.51 26.06 47.00
CA ILE A 673 -55.63 26.89 46.54
C ILE A 673 -56.85 26.01 46.27
N ALA A 674 -56.69 24.88 45.57
CA ALA A 674 -57.79 23.95 45.30
C ALA A 674 -58.47 23.45 46.59
N THR A 675 -57.68 23.21 47.65
CA THR A 675 -58.18 22.80 48.97
C THR A 675 -58.97 23.93 49.63
N ILE A 676 -58.46 25.16 49.61
CA ILE A 676 -59.15 26.35 50.15
C ILE A 676 -60.49 26.57 49.42
N ILE A 677 -60.50 26.45 48.10
CA ILE A 677 -61.74 26.58 47.31
C ILE A 677 -62.73 25.47 47.64
N GLY A 678 -62.26 24.24 47.93
CA GLY A 678 -63.11 23.16 48.43
C GLY A 678 -63.79 23.51 49.76
N VAL A 679 -63.06 24.11 50.71
CA VAL A 679 -63.63 24.60 51.98
C VAL A 679 -64.64 25.72 51.75
N ILE A 680 -64.39 26.63 50.82
CA ILE A 680 -65.33 27.72 50.49
C ILE A 680 -66.64 27.17 49.91
N ASP A 681 -66.56 26.17 49.02
CA ASP A 681 -67.74 25.47 48.49
C ASP A 681 -68.55 24.79 49.60
N GLU A 682 -67.87 24.16 50.57
CA GLU A 682 -68.51 23.57 51.74
C GLU A 682 -69.20 24.62 52.64
N ILE A 683 -68.54 25.76 52.89
CA ILE A 683 -69.14 26.88 53.64
C ILE A 683 -70.37 27.42 52.90
N ALA A 684 -70.30 27.57 51.58
CA ALA A 684 -71.42 28.01 50.76
C ALA A 684 -72.59 27.02 50.85
N PHE A 685 -72.33 25.71 50.81
CA PHE A 685 -73.34 24.68 50.98
C PHE A 685 -74.01 24.71 52.36
N GLN A 686 -73.21 24.82 53.43
CA GLN A 686 -73.71 24.95 54.81
C GLN A 686 -74.56 26.21 54.98
N THR A 687 -74.12 27.34 54.41
CA THR A 687 -74.85 28.61 54.44
C THR A 687 -76.19 28.50 53.70
N ASN A 688 -76.22 27.83 52.56
CA ASN A 688 -77.45 27.55 51.81
C ASN A 688 -78.43 26.67 52.61
N LEU A 689 -77.95 25.67 53.35
CA LEU A 689 -78.79 24.85 54.24
C LEU A 689 -79.33 25.62 55.45
N LEU A 690 -78.49 26.45 56.08
CA LEU A 690 -78.88 27.35 57.17
C LEU A 690 -79.96 28.33 56.72
N ALA A 691 -79.77 28.94 55.56
CA ALA A 691 -80.72 29.87 54.95
C ALA A 691 -82.05 29.18 54.60
N LEU A 692 -82.02 27.95 54.10
CA LEU A 692 -83.22 27.15 53.87
C LEU A 692 -83.98 26.88 55.18
N ASN A 693 -83.29 26.45 56.23
CA ASN A 693 -83.90 26.20 57.54
C ASN A 693 -84.51 27.49 58.12
N ALA A 694 -83.82 28.62 58.00
CA ALA A 694 -84.33 29.92 58.42
C ALA A 694 -85.57 30.36 57.61
N GLY A 695 -85.58 30.10 56.30
CA GLY A 695 -86.73 30.37 55.42
C GLY A 695 -87.95 29.53 55.78
N VAL A 696 -87.76 28.25 56.13
CA VAL A 696 -88.83 27.36 56.60
C VAL A 696 -89.42 27.85 57.93
N GLU A 697 -88.58 28.24 58.89
CA GLU A 697 -89.05 28.72 60.19
C GLU A 697 -89.73 30.10 60.07
N ALA A 698 -89.25 30.95 59.16
CA ALA A 698 -89.90 32.22 58.82
C ALA A 698 -91.29 32.03 58.19
N ALA A 699 -91.44 31.03 57.29
CA ALA A 699 -92.75 30.66 56.74
C ALA A 699 -93.70 30.11 57.81
N ARG A 700 -93.16 29.38 58.79
CA ARG A 700 -93.92 28.84 59.93
C ARG A 700 -94.45 29.94 60.87
N ALA A 701 -93.74 31.07 60.96
CA ALA A 701 -94.14 32.24 61.75
C ALA A 701 -95.20 33.14 61.08
N GLY A 702 -95.63 32.85 59.85
CA GLY A 702 -96.69 33.59 59.16
C GLY A 702 -96.34 35.05 58.84
N GLU A 703 -97.30 35.97 59.03
CA GLU A 703 -97.13 37.42 58.74
C GLU A 703 -95.98 38.07 59.53
N ALA A 704 -95.68 37.59 60.74
CA ALA A 704 -94.60 38.11 61.57
C ALA A 704 -93.19 37.72 61.06
N GLY A 705 -93.08 36.65 60.26
CA GLY A 705 -91.82 36.14 59.71
C GLY A 705 -91.44 36.69 58.34
N ARG A 706 -92.28 37.54 57.74
CA ARG A 706 -92.18 37.94 56.32
C ARG A 706 -90.85 38.64 55.99
N GLY A 707 -90.34 39.50 56.88
CA GLY A 707 -89.03 40.13 56.74
C GLY A 707 -87.86 39.15 56.85
N PHE A 708 -87.94 38.18 57.76
CA PHE A 708 -86.93 37.13 57.91
C PHE A 708 -86.90 36.17 56.71
N ALA A 709 -88.05 35.89 56.10
CA ALA A 709 -88.14 35.07 54.90
C ALA A 709 -87.41 35.70 53.71
N VAL A 710 -87.52 37.02 53.51
CA VAL A 710 -86.80 37.74 52.46
C VAL A 710 -85.28 37.69 52.68
N VAL A 711 -84.83 37.95 53.92
CA VAL A 711 -83.40 37.86 54.25
C VAL A 711 -82.87 36.43 54.07
N ALA A 712 -83.63 35.42 54.49
CA ALA A 712 -83.26 34.02 54.30
C ALA A 712 -83.13 33.64 52.82
N GLN A 713 -84.02 34.17 51.96
CA GLN A 713 -83.93 33.93 50.51
C GLN A 713 -82.71 34.64 49.89
N GLU A 714 -82.42 35.88 50.28
CA GLU A 714 -81.25 36.62 49.81
C GLU A 714 -79.93 35.94 50.21
N VAL A 715 -79.83 35.47 51.46
CA VAL A 715 -78.66 34.72 51.95
C VAL A 715 -78.51 33.41 51.20
N ARG A 716 -79.61 32.75 50.85
CA ARG A 716 -79.61 31.50 50.08
C ARG A 716 -79.10 31.73 48.65
N GLU A 717 -79.57 32.78 48.00
CA GLU A 717 -79.14 33.15 46.64
C GLU A 717 -77.65 33.55 46.62
N LEU A 718 -77.21 34.31 47.61
CA LEU A 718 -75.79 34.65 47.79
C LEU A 718 -74.92 33.40 48.01
N ALA A 719 -75.39 32.44 48.80
CA ALA A 719 -74.70 31.18 49.03
C ALA A 719 -74.60 30.33 47.74
N GLN A 720 -75.65 30.28 46.92
CA GLN A 720 -75.62 29.61 45.62
C GLN A 720 -74.66 30.30 44.63
N ARG A 721 -74.64 31.63 44.59
CA ARG A 721 -73.66 32.40 43.80
C ARG A 721 -72.22 32.11 44.24
N CYS A 722 -71.98 32.03 45.55
CA CYS A 722 -70.68 31.68 46.10
C CYS A 722 -70.24 30.27 45.71
N ALA A 723 -71.12 29.27 45.79
CA ALA A 723 -70.84 27.89 45.38
C ALA A 723 -70.53 27.80 43.87
N ASN A 724 -71.28 28.49 43.03
CA ASN A 724 -71.02 28.52 41.58
C ASN A 724 -69.65 29.16 41.26
N ALA A 725 -69.31 30.28 41.90
CA ALA A 725 -68.02 30.93 41.74
C ALA A 725 -66.86 30.06 42.26
N ALA A 726 -67.03 29.39 43.40
CA ALA A 726 -66.06 28.43 43.92
C ALA A 726 -65.83 27.27 42.93
N LYS A 727 -66.89 26.75 42.31
CA LYS A 727 -66.80 25.68 41.31
C LYS A 727 -66.08 26.11 40.03
N GLU A 728 -66.30 27.35 39.58
CA GLU A 728 -65.60 27.93 38.43
C GLU A 728 -64.10 28.12 38.71
N ILE A 729 -63.74 28.69 39.88
CA ILE A 729 -62.35 28.83 40.30
C ILE A 729 -61.68 27.46 40.44
N LYS A 730 -62.38 26.47 40.99
CA LYS A 730 -61.88 25.09 41.09
C LYS A 730 -61.54 24.51 39.72
N GLY A 731 -62.36 24.78 38.70
CA GLY A 731 -62.10 24.41 37.31
C GLY A 731 -60.83 25.06 36.76
N LEU A 732 -60.66 26.37 36.95
CA LEU A 732 -59.48 27.13 36.51
C LEU A 732 -58.19 26.67 37.19
N ILE A 733 -58.25 26.40 38.50
CA ILE A 733 -57.09 25.90 39.26
C ILE A 733 -56.72 24.47 38.85
N SER A 734 -57.71 23.61 38.58
CA SER A 734 -57.48 22.26 38.06
C SER A 734 -56.78 22.29 36.68
N ALA A 735 -57.26 23.15 35.77
CA ALA A 735 -56.63 23.35 34.47
C ALA A 735 -55.20 23.90 34.62
N SER A 736 -54.99 24.87 35.51
CA SER A 736 -53.67 25.44 35.78
C SER A 736 -52.69 24.40 36.37
N SER A 737 -53.15 23.56 37.30
CA SER A 737 -52.33 22.47 37.87
C SER A 737 -51.90 21.45 36.80
N SER A 738 -52.80 21.09 35.88
CA SER A 738 -52.46 20.21 34.75
C SER A 738 -51.42 20.85 33.80
N GLN A 739 -51.55 22.14 33.52
CA GLN A 739 -50.56 22.88 32.71
C GLN A 739 -49.19 22.97 33.41
N VAL A 740 -49.17 23.20 34.72
CA VAL A 740 -47.93 23.23 35.52
C VAL A 740 -47.27 21.85 35.55
N GLN A 741 -48.02 20.76 35.78
CA GLN A 741 -47.47 19.40 35.70
C GLN A 741 -46.86 19.09 34.33
N ASN A 742 -47.52 19.50 33.25
CA ASN A 742 -46.97 19.36 31.91
C ASN A 742 -45.67 20.16 31.75
N GLY A 743 -45.64 21.40 32.26
CA GLY A 743 -44.45 22.25 32.28
C GLY A 743 -43.29 21.61 33.05
N VAL A 744 -43.54 21.07 34.25
CA VAL A 744 -42.52 20.35 35.04
C VAL A 744 -41.89 19.22 34.23
N ARG A 745 -42.73 18.37 33.61
CA ARG A 745 -42.25 17.24 32.80
C ARG A 745 -41.37 17.67 31.62
N LEU A 746 -41.73 18.75 30.91
CA LEU A 746 -40.92 19.27 29.80
C LEU A 746 -39.57 19.82 30.27
N VAL A 747 -39.55 20.48 31.43
CA VAL A 747 -38.32 21.01 32.04
C VAL A 747 -37.42 19.87 32.55
N GLU A 748 -38.01 18.82 33.13
CA GLU A 748 -37.28 17.59 33.52
C GLU A 748 -36.64 16.89 32.31
N GLN A 749 -37.38 16.75 31.21
CA GLN A 749 -36.84 16.21 29.95
C GLN A 749 -35.68 17.07 29.41
N THR A 750 -35.80 18.39 29.53
CA THR A 750 -34.72 19.32 29.15
C THR A 750 -33.49 19.15 30.05
N GLY A 751 -33.68 18.92 31.35
CA GLY A 751 -32.60 18.63 32.29
C GLY A 751 -31.88 17.31 31.99
N ALA A 752 -32.62 16.27 31.62
CA ALA A 752 -32.06 14.99 31.19
C ALA A 752 -31.22 15.15 29.90
N ALA A 753 -31.74 15.87 28.90
CA ALA A 753 -31.02 16.14 27.66
C ALA A 753 -29.71 16.93 27.91
N LEU A 754 -29.72 17.92 28.81
CA LEU A 754 -28.51 18.65 29.21
C LEU A 754 -27.48 17.75 29.89
N THR A 755 -27.93 16.75 30.66
CA THR A 755 -27.02 15.79 31.31
C THR A 755 -26.29 14.93 30.27
N GLU A 756 -27.01 14.45 29.25
CA GLU A 756 -26.41 13.75 28.12
C GLU A 756 -25.43 14.63 27.34
N ILE A 757 -25.77 15.90 27.09
CA ILE A 757 -24.86 16.86 26.43
C ILE A 757 -23.57 17.02 27.24
N ILE A 758 -23.65 17.17 28.57
CA ILE A 758 -22.47 17.29 29.44
C ILE A 758 -21.58 16.04 29.33
N SER A 759 -22.18 14.85 29.29
CA SER A 759 -21.47 13.59 29.08
C SER A 759 -20.72 13.57 27.74
N HIS A 760 -21.39 13.94 26.64
CA HIS A 760 -20.79 14.03 25.32
C HIS A 760 -19.65 15.05 25.25
N VAL A 761 -19.84 16.25 25.81
CA VAL A 761 -18.81 17.31 25.84
C VAL A 761 -17.57 16.83 26.60
N THR A 762 -17.75 16.10 27.70
CA THR A 762 -16.64 15.48 28.45
C THR A 762 -15.90 14.43 27.60
N GLY A 763 -16.64 13.64 26.80
CA GLY A 763 -16.06 12.72 25.83
C GLY A 763 -15.20 13.43 24.77
N VAL A 764 -15.70 14.54 24.21
CA VAL A 764 -14.96 15.37 23.24
C VAL A 764 -13.69 15.96 23.87
N GLN A 765 -13.77 16.44 25.11
CA GLN A 765 -12.62 16.97 25.85
C GLN A 765 -11.49 15.94 25.95
N ARG A 766 -11.82 14.68 26.25
CA ARG A 766 -10.84 13.58 26.29
C ARG A 766 -10.20 13.33 24.93
N LEU A 767 -11.00 13.27 23.86
CA LEU A 767 -10.49 13.06 22.50
C LEU A 767 -9.54 14.18 22.06
N VAL A 768 -9.85 15.43 22.40
CA VAL A 768 -8.97 16.57 22.09
C VAL A 768 -7.65 16.48 22.86
N ALA A 769 -7.68 16.02 24.12
CA ALA A 769 -6.47 15.78 24.90
C ALA A 769 -5.60 14.67 24.28
N ASP A 770 -6.22 13.57 23.84
CA ASP A 770 -5.53 12.47 23.16
C ASP A 770 -4.87 12.96 21.85
N ILE A 771 -5.56 13.77 21.05
CA ILE A 771 -5.01 14.40 19.84
C ILE A 771 -3.81 15.31 20.17
N SER A 772 -3.91 16.12 21.23
CA SER A 772 -2.82 17.01 21.63
C SER A 772 -1.58 16.22 22.08
N SER A 773 -1.77 15.07 22.75
CA SER A 773 -0.67 14.18 23.12
C SER A 773 -0.03 13.56 21.88
N ALA A 774 -0.84 12.98 20.99
CA ALA A 774 -0.37 12.33 19.77
C ALA A 774 0.38 13.31 18.84
N THR A 775 -0.10 14.55 18.70
CA THR A 775 0.57 15.58 17.88
C THR A 775 1.92 16.01 18.46
N THR A 776 2.07 16.01 19.79
CA THR A 776 3.35 16.30 20.45
C THR A 776 4.37 15.19 20.18
N GLU A 777 3.93 13.92 20.26
CA GLU A 777 4.75 12.76 19.93
C GLU A 777 5.15 12.76 18.46
N GLN A 778 4.19 12.98 17.54
CA GLN A 778 4.45 13.11 16.11
C GLN A 778 5.44 14.23 15.78
N SER A 779 5.34 15.39 16.43
CA SER A 779 6.29 16.49 16.23
C SER A 779 7.72 16.05 16.58
N THR A 780 7.88 15.32 17.69
CA THR A 780 9.17 14.81 18.13
C THR A 780 9.72 13.79 17.13
N SER A 781 8.90 12.84 16.68
CA SER A 781 9.32 11.86 15.67
C SER A 781 9.68 12.49 14.32
N ILE A 782 8.95 13.53 13.89
CA ILE A 782 9.28 14.25 12.65
C ILE A 782 10.62 14.97 12.79
N GLU A 783 10.93 15.57 13.94
CA GLU A 783 12.24 16.18 14.18
C GLU A 783 13.38 15.15 14.11
N GLU A 784 13.18 13.95 14.67
CA GLU A 784 14.16 12.85 14.58
C GLU A 784 14.36 12.38 13.14
N VAL A 785 13.28 12.18 12.39
CA VAL A 785 13.34 11.80 10.97
C VAL A 785 14.01 12.89 10.14
N THR A 786 13.72 14.17 10.42
CA THR A 786 14.36 15.31 9.74
C THR A 786 15.87 15.31 9.95
N ARG A 787 16.35 15.02 11.17
CA ARG A 787 17.79 14.86 11.44
C ARG A 787 18.40 13.68 10.69
N ALA A 788 17.72 12.55 10.66
CA ALA A 788 18.19 11.36 9.93
C ALA A 788 18.31 11.64 8.41
N VAL A 789 17.33 12.34 7.83
CA VAL A 789 17.40 12.74 6.41
C VAL A 789 18.57 13.69 6.15
N ALA A 790 18.83 14.64 7.04
CA ALA A 790 20.00 15.54 6.92
C ALA A 790 21.34 14.77 6.99
N GLU A 791 21.42 13.71 7.78
CA GLU A 791 22.61 12.84 7.83
C GLU A 791 22.80 12.05 6.52
N VAL A 792 21.72 11.51 5.96
CA VAL A 792 21.75 10.81 4.66
C VAL A 792 22.10 11.78 3.52
N GLU A 793 21.63 13.03 3.57
CA GLU A 793 22.01 14.08 2.63
C GLU A 793 23.52 14.34 2.66
N LEU A 794 24.12 14.45 3.86
CA LEU A 794 25.57 14.61 4.02
C LEU A 794 26.36 13.43 3.43
N ILE A 795 25.91 12.19 3.68
CA ILE A 795 26.52 10.99 3.09
C ILE A 795 26.40 11.01 1.57
N THR A 796 25.24 11.42 1.04
CA THR A 796 24.99 11.50 -0.40
C THR A 796 25.91 12.52 -1.08
N GLN A 797 26.12 13.69 -0.46
CA GLN A 797 27.09 14.69 -0.93
C GLN A 797 28.52 14.14 -0.91
N ARG A 798 28.90 13.41 0.14
CA ARG A 798 30.22 12.77 0.23
C ARG A 798 30.40 11.69 -0.83
N ASN A 799 29.35 10.92 -1.13
CA ASN A 799 29.37 9.94 -2.22
C ASN A 799 29.54 10.63 -3.58
N ALA A 800 28.88 11.76 -3.82
CA ALA A 800 29.05 12.52 -5.05
C ALA A 800 30.52 12.96 -5.23
N ALA A 801 31.12 13.53 -4.18
CA ALA A 801 32.54 13.92 -4.20
C ALA A 801 33.48 12.72 -4.43
N MET A 802 33.19 11.58 -3.78
CA MET A 802 33.97 10.34 -3.94
C MET A 802 33.85 9.78 -5.37
N VAL A 803 32.67 9.88 -5.99
CA VAL A 803 32.44 9.44 -7.36
C VAL A 803 33.20 10.31 -8.36
N GLU A 804 33.20 11.64 -8.16
CA GLU A 804 34.01 12.56 -8.97
C GLU A 804 35.51 12.25 -8.86
N GLU A 805 36.01 12.02 -7.64
CA GLU A 805 37.41 11.64 -7.39
C GLU A 805 37.76 10.31 -8.07
N ASN A 806 36.94 9.28 -7.89
CA ASN A 806 37.18 7.95 -8.46
C ASN A 806 37.12 7.98 -10.00
N ASN A 807 36.19 8.74 -10.59
CA ASN A 807 36.16 8.95 -12.04
C ASN A 807 37.45 9.61 -12.55
N ALA A 808 37.97 10.61 -11.84
CA ALA A 808 39.23 11.25 -12.20
C ALA A 808 40.43 10.27 -12.10
N GLU A 809 40.47 9.44 -11.06
CA GLU A 809 41.51 8.41 -10.91
C GLU A 809 41.45 7.33 -11.99
N ILE A 810 40.26 6.84 -12.34
CA ILE A 810 40.05 5.86 -13.40
C ILE A 810 40.50 6.43 -14.76
N HIS A 811 40.16 7.68 -15.06
CA HIS A 811 40.63 8.36 -16.28
C HIS A 811 42.15 8.51 -16.28
N GLY A 812 42.75 8.89 -15.14
CA GLY A 812 44.20 8.99 -14.99
C GLY A 812 44.91 7.66 -15.18
N LEU A 813 44.34 6.57 -14.65
CA LEU A 813 44.88 5.21 -14.82
C LEU A 813 44.79 4.76 -16.28
N ARG A 814 43.65 5.00 -16.94
CA ARG A 814 43.47 4.69 -18.37
C ARG A 814 44.50 5.40 -19.23
N GLN A 815 44.74 6.69 -19.00
CA GLN A 815 45.77 7.44 -19.73
C GLN A 815 47.19 6.87 -19.51
N ARG A 816 47.51 6.43 -18.29
CA ARG A 816 48.81 5.78 -17.98
C ARG A 816 48.95 4.44 -18.68
N VAL A 817 47.87 3.66 -18.75
CA VAL A 817 47.83 2.38 -19.48
C VAL A 817 47.97 2.60 -20.98
N ASP A 818 47.27 3.58 -21.56
CA ASP A 818 47.41 3.92 -22.98
C ASP A 818 48.85 4.36 -23.32
N THR A 819 49.47 5.15 -22.44
CA THR A 819 50.89 5.56 -22.58
C THR A 819 51.85 4.35 -22.48
N LEU A 820 51.53 3.37 -21.62
CA LEU A 820 52.31 2.15 -21.47
C LEU A 820 52.20 1.29 -22.74
N SER A 821 50.98 1.10 -23.26
CA SER A 821 50.74 0.39 -24.52
C SER A 821 51.49 1.04 -25.68
N GLU A 822 51.43 2.37 -25.84
CA GLU A 822 52.17 3.09 -26.89
C GLU A 822 53.70 2.86 -26.80
N LYS A 823 54.25 2.81 -25.59
CA LYS A 823 55.68 2.52 -25.37
C LYS A 823 56.05 1.08 -25.71
N ILE A 824 55.14 0.14 -25.46
CA ILE A 824 55.35 -1.29 -25.75
C ILE A 824 55.20 -1.56 -27.24
N ASP A 825 54.25 -0.90 -27.92
CA ASP A 825 53.99 -1.03 -29.36
C ASP A 825 55.20 -0.62 -30.24
N ARG A 826 56.12 0.18 -29.68
CA ARG A 826 57.40 0.47 -30.33
C ARG A 826 58.27 -0.78 -30.53
N PHE A 827 58.09 -1.80 -29.70
CA PHE A 827 58.82 -3.06 -29.77
C PHE A 827 58.06 -4.09 -30.61
N ARG A 828 58.64 -4.50 -31.74
CA ARG A 828 58.07 -5.53 -32.61
C ARG A 828 58.43 -6.90 -32.07
N THR A 829 57.44 -7.63 -31.54
CA THR A 829 57.66 -8.93 -30.89
C THR A 829 57.27 -10.15 -31.72
N GLY A 830 56.90 -10.00 -33.01
CA GLY A 830 56.79 -11.13 -33.95
C GLY A 830 55.46 -11.86 -33.99
N ASP A 831 54.54 -11.57 -33.06
CA ASP A 831 53.17 -12.11 -33.12
C ASP A 831 52.22 -11.04 -33.66
N GLY A 832 52.21 -10.94 -34.99
CA GLY A 832 51.04 -10.48 -35.71
C GLY A 832 50.06 -11.63 -35.83
N ASP A 833 48.91 -11.50 -35.16
CA ASP A 833 47.67 -12.21 -35.49
C ASP A 833 47.65 -13.73 -35.24
N VAL A 834 47.75 -14.13 -33.97
CA VAL A 834 47.11 -15.38 -33.52
C VAL A 834 45.71 -15.00 -33.03
N GLY A 835 44.74 -15.10 -33.93
CA GLY A 835 43.33 -14.84 -33.66
C GLY A 835 42.82 -15.71 -32.50
N TYR A 836 42.78 -15.13 -31.31
CA TYR A 836 41.84 -15.54 -30.28
C TYR A 836 40.51 -14.85 -30.59
N GLU A 837 39.51 -15.64 -31.01
CA GLU A 837 38.13 -15.18 -31.18
C GLU A 837 37.64 -14.53 -29.89
N HIS A 838 37.67 -13.21 -29.87
CA HIS A 838 37.04 -12.41 -28.82
C HIS A 838 35.54 -12.35 -29.15
N HIS A 839 34.75 -13.18 -28.48
CA HIS A 839 33.29 -13.01 -28.43
C HIS A 839 32.99 -11.68 -27.73
N GLY A 840 32.71 -10.65 -28.51
CA GLY A 840 32.31 -9.35 -28.01
C GLY A 840 30.98 -9.41 -27.25
N PRO A 841 30.76 -8.52 -26.26
CA PRO A 841 29.44 -8.37 -25.64
C PRO A 841 28.48 -7.77 -26.67
N ALA A 842 27.32 -8.41 -26.83
CA ALA A 842 26.27 -7.98 -27.74
C ALA A 842 25.78 -6.56 -27.42
N GLU A 843 25.53 -5.79 -28.48
CA GLU A 843 24.88 -4.48 -28.46
C GLU A 843 23.59 -4.51 -27.61
N VAL A 844 23.55 -3.64 -26.59
CA VAL A 844 22.29 -3.26 -25.93
C VAL A 844 21.56 -2.30 -26.86
N THR A 845 20.60 -2.84 -27.60
CA THR A 845 19.62 -2.09 -28.38
C THR A 845 18.85 -1.14 -27.43
N ARG A 846 19.17 0.16 -27.49
CA ARG A 846 18.38 1.23 -26.88
C ARG A 846 17.03 1.32 -27.58
N TYR A 847 15.96 0.84 -26.95
CA TYR A 847 14.60 1.24 -27.31
C TYR A 847 14.28 2.59 -26.65
N ARG A 848 14.01 3.59 -27.49
CA ARG A 848 13.49 4.90 -27.10
C ARG A 848 12.09 4.72 -26.49
N ALA A 849 11.87 5.27 -25.30
CA ALA A 849 10.55 5.50 -24.75
C ALA A 849 9.96 6.80 -25.30
N ALA A 850 8.67 6.73 -25.65
CA ALA A 850 7.71 7.82 -25.60
C ALA A 850 7.04 7.80 -24.23
#